data_AF-A0A3R6RY82-F1
#
_entry.id   AF-A0A3R6RY82-F1
#
_cell.length_a   1.000
_cell.length_b   1.000
_cell.length_c   1.000
_cell.angle_alpha   90.00
_cell.angle_beta   90.00
_cell.angle_gamma   90.00
#
_symmetry.space_group_name_H-M   'P 1'
#
loop_
_entity.id
_entity.type
_entity.pdbx_description
1 polymer ?
#
loop_
_entity_poly.entity_id
_entity_poly.type
_entity_poly.pdbx_seq_one_letter_code
_entity_poly.pdbx_strand_id
1 'polypeptide(L)'
;MDGEGIFTIIHRRYSAIICYEYIKRYACDMNLYIFNEIRLGAVYGIGTYIRELVVTLKNSDINVCVVNLNSDKPQIISEETDGVIHLYFPSPIQWSKELSEHWDLYHRNVVYWLQLHIKDKDNLIFHLNYNQKSGLAKELKNVFKCKIILTVHYLDWCFKLLGNQTCFKTILETLEKVQDDKNIEQFKETYLIEKDTFQVVDHIICLSNKTRQILQDDYKINSDKIVTICNGLTDTTSVSEKSMLRQKFNIPLNLPIILFVGRVDNCKGLKYALRSFRIILKMYPNCRFIIAGNGDFDLHMAECEDIWMNVTWTGLIKKEKVYELYTIADIGVMPSFHEQCSYVAIEMMMHGLPIIGTSSCLGEMIENNITGLHIPVIENNDRTEIDSSLLAEKILYLLEHPTEARQMGDNGRKRYLDRYSSNVFRANMLNMYESCLHSGDNKIKTLIVTGQSNHKWKVSSVAIKQILENSGLFAVNVAVSPETGKIMSNFKPDFASYQLVVLDYNGDRWPEETEKSFLDFVEKGGGVVIYHAANNAFKDWKEYNRIIGFGGWEDRNEMAGPYIYMRDGRLVYDKESPGCAGSHGFQHEFVLNCSNPEHPVTKGLPVAWRHAQDELYDRMRGPGIVKDVLFGGYSDPATKGSGRDEMAIFTVDYGKARIFHTTLGHAGNTLDDNIAMQCTGFQVTLLRGAEWAATGNVTQPVPDDFPTETTISLRKNYK
;
A
#
# COMPACT_ATOMS: atom_id res chain seq x y z
N MET A 1 -24.19 -39.81 -33.94
CA MET A 1 -24.52 -38.41 -34.22
C MET A 1 -25.57 -37.96 -33.21
N ASP A 2 -25.28 -37.34 -32.07
CA ASP A 2 -24.05 -37.07 -31.34
C ASP A 2 -24.48 -36.85 -29.88
N GLY A 3 -23.68 -37.38 -28.96
CA GLY A 3 -23.85 -37.15 -27.54
C GLY A 3 -23.13 -35.86 -27.14
N GLU A 4 -23.87 -34.77 -26.98
CA GLU A 4 -23.41 -33.55 -26.30
C GLU A 4 -24.57 -32.91 -25.50
N GLY A 5 -25.29 -33.73 -24.71
CA GLY A 5 -26.49 -33.29 -23.98
C GLY A 5 -26.39 -33.27 -22.45
N ILE A 6 -25.26 -33.69 -21.84
CA ILE A 6 -25.20 -33.91 -20.38
C ILE A 6 -24.00 -33.24 -19.68
N PHE A 7 -23.08 -32.57 -20.39
CA PHE A 7 -21.91 -31.93 -19.76
C PHE A 7 -22.06 -30.43 -19.38
N THR A 8 -23.24 -29.82 -19.59
CA THR A 8 -23.39 -28.36 -19.40
C THR A 8 -24.23 -27.98 -18.17
N ILE A 9 -24.68 -28.94 -17.34
CA ILE A 9 -25.53 -28.65 -16.16
C ILE A 9 -24.85 -29.00 -14.82
N ILE A 10 -23.67 -29.63 -14.80
CA ILE A 10 -22.95 -29.96 -13.55
C ILE A 10 -21.82 -28.95 -13.22
N HIS A 11 -21.34 -28.16 -14.18
CA HIS A 11 -20.27 -27.18 -13.92
C HIS A 11 -20.72 -25.80 -13.41
N ARG A 12 -22.03 -25.53 -13.27
CA ARG A 12 -22.55 -24.27 -12.72
C ARG A 12 -23.00 -24.32 -11.25
N ARG A 13 -22.84 -25.46 -10.56
CA ARG A 13 -23.14 -25.59 -9.13
C ARG A 13 -21.93 -25.81 -8.22
N TYR A 14 -20.74 -26.09 -8.76
CA TYR A 14 -19.52 -26.23 -7.96
C TYR A 14 -18.70 -24.94 -7.79
N SER A 15 -18.98 -23.89 -8.58
CA SER A 15 -18.36 -22.56 -8.41
C SER A 15 -19.12 -21.66 -7.42
N ALA A 16 -20.33 -22.04 -7.02
CA ALA A 16 -21.16 -21.28 -6.09
C ALA A 16 -21.09 -21.78 -4.64
N ILE A 17 -20.66 -23.04 -4.41
CA ILE A 17 -20.54 -23.61 -3.07
C ILE A 17 -19.13 -23.40 -2.49
N ILE A 18 -18.09 -23.31 -3.34
CA ILE A 18 -16.73 -22.98 -2.90
C ILE A 18 -16.56 -21.48 -2.58
N CYS A 19 -17.40 -20.59 -3.14
CA CYS A 19 -17.48 -19.20 -2.69
C CYS A 19 -18.34 -19.02 -1.44
N TYR A 20 -19.34 -19.88 -1.18
CA TYR A 20 -20.25 -19.67 -0.04
C TYR A 20 -19.69 -20.19 1.29
N GLU A 21 -18.84 -21.22 1.29
CA GLU A 21 -18.17 -21.69 2.52
C GLU A 21 -16.86 -20.95 2.85
N TYR A 22 -16.26 -20.23 1.89
CA TYR A 22 -15.13 -19.33 2.16
C TYR A 22 -15.56 -17.95 2.69
N ILE A 23 -16.85 -17.60 2.57
CA ILE A 23 -17.45 -16.34 3.05
C ILE A 23 -17.87 -16.42 4.53
N LYS A 24 -17.71 -17.58 5.21
CA LYS A 24 -18.11 -17.76 6.62
C LYS A 24 -16.97 -17.85 7.63
N ARG A 25 -15.78 -17.33 7.31
CA ARG A 25 -14.69 -17.18 8.29
C ARG A 25 -14.22 -15.73 8.31
N TYR A 26 -14.37 -15.14 9.51
CA TYR A 26 -14.24 -13.72 9.88
C TYR A 26 -15.47 -12.86 9.56
N ALA A 27 -16.59 -13.15 10.23
CA ALA A 27 -17.53 -12.08 10.55
C ALA A 27 -16.79 -11.08 11.45
N CYS A 28 -16.14 -10.11 10.85
CA CYS A 28 -15.65 -8.95 11.58
C CYS A 28 -16.85 -8.01 11.64
N ASP A 29 -17.66 -8.12 12.69
CA ASP A 29 -18.74 -7.18 12.99
C ASP A 29 -18.09 -5.80 13.24
N MET A 30 -17.82 -5.06 12.17
CA MET A 30 -17.22 -3.73 12.17
C MET A 30 -18.30 -2.69 11.91
N ASN A 31 -18.32 -1.65 12.73
CA ASN A 31 -19.27 -0.55 12.60
C ASN A 31 -18.56 0.70 12.10
N LEU A 32 -18.77 1.06 10.83
CA LEU A 32 -18.10 2.18 10.16
C LEU A 32 -19.07 3.36 9.96
N TYR A 33 -18.74 4.50 10.57
CA TYR A 33 -19.50 5.74 10.46
C TYR A 33 -18.68 6.79 9.69
N ILE A 34 -19.09 7.06 8.45
CA ILE A 34 -18.40 7.98 7.54
C ILE A 34 -19.03 9.37 7.65
N PHE A 35 -18.27 10.36 8.07
CA PHE A 35 -18.73 11.74 8.19
C PHE A 35 -18.56 12.51 6.87
N ASN A 36 -19.65 13.12 6.44
CA ASN A 36 -19.76 14.00 5.27
C ASN A 36 -20.32 15.37 5.70
N GLU A 37 -19.92 16.46 5.04
CA GLU A 37 -20.55 17.77 5.19
C GLU A 37 -21.18 18.20 3.87
N ILE A 38 -22.45 18.57 3.89
CA ILE A 38 -23.14 19.12 2.73
C ILE A 38 -22.65 20.57 2.50
N ARG A 39 -21.58 20.72 1.71
CA ARG A 39 -21.02 21.99 1.18
C ARG A 39 -20.84 21.89 -0.34
N LEU A 40 -20.50 23.00 -1.01
CA LEU A 40 -20.12 23.01 -2.43
C LEU A 40 -19.04 21.97 -2.79
N GLY A 41 -18.12 21.64 -1.87
CA GLY A 41 -17.09 20.58 -2.06
C GLY A 41 -17.65 19.15 -2.12
N ALA A 42 -18.85 18.91 -1.57
CA ALA A 42 -19.56 17.62 -1.66
C ALA A 42 -20.11 17.35 -3.08
N VAL A 43 -20.18 18.37 -3.94
CA VAL A 43 -20.60 18.23 -5.34
C VAL A 43 -19.48 17.63 -6.22
N TYR A 44 -18.21 17.73 -5.79
CA TYR A 44 -17.04 17.35 -6.60
C TYR A 44 -16.24 16.18 -5.98
N GLY A 45 -15.02 16.43 -5.49
CA GLY A 45 -14.03 15.41 -5.14
C GLY A 45 -14.39 14.58 -3.90
N ILE A 46 -14.65 15.23 -2.76
CA ILE A 46 -14.93 14.53 -1.48
C ILE A 46 -16.22 13.71 -1.60
N GLY A 47 -17.27 14.27 -2.22
CA GLY A 47 -18.50 13.53 -2.44
C GLY A 47 -18.31 12.32 -3.36
N THR A 48 -17.45 12.42 -4.38
CA THR A 48 -17.09 11.27 -5.23
C THR A 48 -16.33 10.21 -4.43
N TYR A 49 -15.37 10.61 -3.60
CA TYR A 49 -14.68 9.70 -2.70
C TYR A 49 -15.61 8.94 -1.77
N ILE A 50 -16.52 9.63 -1.08
CA ILE A 50 -17.45 8.98 -0.16
C ILE A 50 -18.38 8.03 -0.93
N ARG A 51 -18.85 8.40 -2.12
CA ARG A 51 -19.66 7.51 -2.96
C ARG A 51 -18.89 6.26 -3.39
N GLU A 52 -17.67 6.40 -3.92
CA GLU A 52 -16.86 5.24 -4.33
C GLU A 52 -16.47 4.38 -3.13
N LEU A 53 -16.17 4.99 -1.98
CA LEU A 53 -15.91 4.26 -0.74
C LEU A 53 -17.14 3.45 -0.31
N VAL A 54 -18.32 4.07 -0.25
CA VAL A 54 -19.56 3.37 0.11
C VAL A 54 -19.86 2.25 -0.88
N VAL A 55 -19.75 2.52 -2.19
CA VAL A 55 -19.99 1.52 -3.25
C VAL A 55 -19.03 0.34 -3.15
N THR A 56 -17.74 0.58 -2.91
CA THR A 56 -16.74 -0.50 -2.82
C THR A 56 -16.86 -1.34 -1.55
N LEU A 57 -17.37 -0.75 -0.46
CA LEU A 57 -17.64 -1.47 0.78
C LEU A 57 -18.97 -2.24 0.75
N LYS A 58 -19.83 -2.05 -0.27
CA LYS A 58 -21.04 -2.86 -0.45
C LYS A 58 -20.65 -4.35 -0.53
N ASN A 59 -21.43 -5.18 0.14
CA ASN A 59 -21.20 -6.64 0.26
C ASN A 59 -19.92 -7.04 1.02
N SER A 60 -19.32 -6.13 1.80
CA SER A 60 -18.39 -6.52 2.87
C SER A 60 -19.18 -6.82 4.15
N ASP A 61 -18.54 -7.49 5.11
CA ASP A 61 -19.11 -7.75 6.43
C ASP A 61 -19.11 -6.50 7.35
N ILE A 62 -18.92 -5.30 6.77
CA ILE A 62 -18.87 -4.02 7.49
C ILE A 62 -20.26 -3.37 7.47
N ASN A 63 -20.75 -3.01 8.65
CA ASN A 63 -21.93 -2.17 8.80
C ASN A 63 -21.57 -0.69 8.53
N VAL A 64 -22.06 -0.14 7.41
CA VAL A 64 -21.71 1.22 6.97
C VAL A 64 -22.86 2.19 7.22
N CYS A 65 -22.56 3.31 7.88
CA CYS A 65 -23.45 4.44 8.06
C CYS A 65 -22.77 5.74 7.58
N VAL A 66 -23.46 6.55 6.77
CA VAL A 66 -23.00 7.87 6.34
C VAL A 66 -23.70 8.95 7.17
N VAL A 67 -22.91 9.72 7.92
CA VAL A 67 -23.39 10.84 8.74
C VAL A 67 -23.20 12.14 7.96
N ASN A 68 -24.30 12.67 7.42
CA ASN A 68 -24.34 13.91 6.65
C ASN A 68 -24.66 15.09 7.57
N LEU A 69 -23.65 15.91 7.86
CA LEU A 69 -23.78 17.15 8.61
C LEU A 69 -24.20 18.31 7.70
N ASN A 70 -24.81 19.34 8.30
CA ASN A 70 -25.19 20.59 7.62
C ASN A 70 -26.17 20.37 6.47
N SER A 71 -27.08 19.42 6.64
CA SER A 71 -28.09 19.09 5.64
C SER A 71 -29.14 20.19 5.51
N ASP A 72 -29.66 20.32 4.29
CA ASP A 72 -30.81 21.14 3.94
C ASP A 72 -32.15 20.56 4.42
N LYS A 73 -32.16 19.31 4.93
CA LYS A 73 -33.33 18.72 5.56
C LYS A 73 -33.73 19.55 6.80
N PRO A 74 -35.03 19.75 7.07
CA PRO A 74 -35.49 20.61 8.17
C PRO A 74 -35.35 19.98 9.57
N GLN A 75 -35.06 18.68 9.64
CA GLN A 75 -34.94 17.90 10.87
C GLN A 75 -33.98 16.73 10.67
N ILE A 76 -33.65 16.01 11.75
CA ILE A 76 -32.85 14.79 11.64
C ILE A 76 -33.65 13.73 10.89
N ILE A 77 -33.08 13.20 9.79
CA ILE A 77 -33.71 12.17 8.95
C ILE A 77 -32.76 11.00 8.79
N SER A 78 -33.31 9.79 8.79
CA SER A 78 -32.61 8.55 8.48
C SER A 78 -33.19 7.98 7.18
N GLU A 79 -32.36 7.74 6.19
CA GLU A 79 -32.71 7.11 4.92
C GLU A 79 -31.83 5.88 4.71
N GLU A 80 -32.36 4.79 4.16
CA GLU A 80 -31.56 3.61 3.79
C GLU A 80 -31.51 3.52 2.26
N THR A 81 -30.31 3.36 1.72
CA THR A 81 -30.10 3.22 0.27
C THR A 81 -29.05 2.14 0.03
N ASP A 82 -29.41 1.11 -0.75
CA ASP A 82 -28.54 -0.03 -1.05
C ASP A 82 -27.90 -0.69 0.19
N GLY A 83 -28.66 -0.83 1.28
CA GLY A 83 -28.19 -1.43 2.54
C GLY A 83 -27.26 -0.55 3.38
N VAL A 84 -27.15 0.74 3.04
CA VAL A 84 -26.34 1.73 3.77
C VAL A 84 -27.27 2.75 4.40
N ILE A 85 -27.06 3.04 5.69
CA ILE A 85 -27.84 4.02 6.43
C ILE A 85 -27.23 5.41 6.21
N HIS A 86 -28.06 6.38 5.83
CA HIS A 86 -27.71 7.78 5.68
C HIS A 86 -28.46 8.60 6.73
N LEU A 87 -27.70 9.18 7.67
CA LEU A 87 -28.22 10.11 8.66
C LEU A 87 -28.00 11.55 8.16
N TYR A 88 -29.04 12.37 8.22
CA TYR A 88 -28.99 13.77 7.81
C TYR A 88 -29.24 14.65 9.03
N PHE A 89 -28.26 15.46 9.41
CA PHE A 89 -28.37 16.42 10.50
C PHE A 89 -28.58 17.83 9.93
N PRO A 90 -29.64 18.54 10.34
CA PRO A 90 -30.03 19.82 9.76
C PRO A 90 -28.98 20.91 10.02
N SER A 91 -28.81 21.81 9.06
CA SER A 91 -28.01 23.02 9.24
C SER A 91 -28.61 23.92 10.34
N PRO A 92 -27.80 24.51 11.24
CA PRO A 92 -28.30 25.42 12.27
C PRO A 92 -28.93 26.68 11.66
N ILE A 93 -30.13 27.05 12.13
CA ILE A 93 -31.02 28.05 11.49
C ILE A 93 -30.56 29.51 11.68
N GLN A 94 -29.64 29.83 12.61
CA GLN A 94 -29.38 31.22 13.02
C GLN A 94 -27.95 31.58 13.45
N TRP A 95 -26.92 30.82 13.07
CA TRP A 95 -25.56 31.11 13.53
C TRP A 95 -24.76 31.95 12.54
N SER A 96 -24.09 32.99 13.03
CA SER A 96 -23.02 33.65 12.27
C SER A 96 -21.93 32.62 11.99
N LYS A 97 -21.40 32.60 10.77
CA LYS A 97 -20.32 31.68 10.37
C LYS A 97 -19.00 31.90 11.14
N GLU A 98 -18.93 32.92 11.99
CA GLU A 98 -17.71 33.51 12.53
C GLU A 98 -17.38 33.04 13.97
N LEU A 99 -18.27 32.31 14.64
CA LEU A 99 -18.03 31.81 16.00
C LEU A 99 -17.78 30.29 16.00
N SER A 100 -16.53 29.89 16.22
CA SER A 100 -16.10 28.49 16.30
C SER A 100 -16.83 27.69 17.39
N GLU A 101 -17.13 28.33 18.52
CA GLU A 101 -17.83 27.73 19.66
C GLU A 101 -19.21 27.16 19.29
N HIS A 102 -19.93 27.80 18.37
CA HIS A 102 -21.22 27.31 17.91
C HIS A 102 -21.08 25.97 17.17
N TRP A 103 -20.05 25.84 16.33
CA TRP A 103 -19.80 24.59 15.61
C TRP A 103 -19.44 23.44 16.54
N ASP A 104 -18.68 23.70 17.59
CA ASP A 104 -18.38 22.69 18.61
C ASP A 104 -19.63 22.24 19.36
N LEU A 105 -20.53 23.16 19.70
CA LEU A 105 -21.83 22.83 20.29
C LEU A 105 -22.68 21.95 19.35
N TYR A 106 -22.70 22.27 18.06
CA TYR A 106 -23.41 21.46 17.06
C TYR A 106 -22.83 20.05 16.96
N HIS A 107 -21.51 19.91 16.81
CA HIS A 107 -20.87 18.60 16.76
C HIS A 107 -21.14 17.80 18.04
N ARG A 108 -21.08 18.42 19.21
CA ARG A 108 -21.38 17.77 20.48
C ARG A 108 -22.81 17.24 20.54
N ASN A 109 -23.78 18.02 20.08
CA ASN A 109 -25.18 17.58 20.01
C ASN A 109 -25.36 16.40 19.05
N VAL A 110 -24.65 16.40 17.92
CA VAL A 110 -24.63 15.26 16.99
C VAL A 110 -24.05 14.02 17.68
N VAL A 111 -22.92 14.14 18.38
CA VAL A 111 -22.28 13.01 19.09
C VAL A 111 -23.19 12.44 20.17
N TYR A 112 -23.87 13.27 20.96
CA TYR A 112 -24.83 12.80 21.98
C TYR A 112 -26.05 12.13 21.35
N TRP A 113 -26.53 12.64 20.22
CA TRP A 113 -27.58 11.95 19.48
C TRP A 113 -27.09 10.58 19.01
N LEU A 114 -25.90 10.48 18.42
CA LEU A 114 -25.30 9.21 18.02
C LEU A 114 -25.13 8.26 19.21
N GLN A 115 -24.73 8.75 20.39
CA GLN A 115 -24.55 7.92 21.59
C GLN A 115 -25.83 7.16 21.98
N LEU A 116 -26.98 7.80 21.78
CA LEU A 116 -28.30 7.25 22.07
C LEU A 116 -28.81 6.28 20.99
N HIS A 117 -28.36 6.44 19.74
CA HIS A 117 -28.93 5.73 18.58
C HIS A 117 -28.01 4.65 17.99
N ILE A 118 -26.70 4.73 18.21
CA ILE A 118 -25.75 3.66 17.88
C ILE A 118 -25.97 2.50 18.88
N LYS A 119 -26.56 1.41 18.39
CA LYS A 119 -26.87 0.22 19.21
C LYS A 119 -25.64 -0.63 19.46
N ASP A 120 -24.93 -0.98 18.39
CA ASP A 120 -23.68 -1.73 18.44
C ASP A 120 -22.50 -0.77 18.52
N LYS A 121 -21.77 -0.85 19.63
CA LYS A 121 -20.63 0.02 19.97
C LYS A 121 -19.31 -0.74 19.92
N ASP A 122 -19.32 -2.02 19.55
CA ASP A 122 -18.11 -2.79 19.37
C ASP A 122 -17.49 -2.47 18.00
N ASN A 123 -16.15 -2.52 17.94
CA ASN A 123 -15.38 -2.31 16.71
C ASN A 123 -15.74 -1.02 15.93
N LEU A 124 -15.99 0.07 16.67
CA LEU A 124 -16.49 1.32 16.12
C LEU A 124 -15.37 2.15 15.46
N ILE A 125 -15.53 2.45 14.18
CA ILE A 125 -14.65 3.35 13.43
C ILE A 125 -15.44 4.57 12.98
N PHE A 126 -14.93 5.75 13.32
CA PHE A 126 -15.40 7.02 12.76
C PHE A 126 -14.42 7.50 11.69
N HIS A 127 -14.90 7.66 10.47
CA HIS A 127 -14.09 8.10 9.33
C HIS A 127 -14.45 9.55 8.96
N LEU A 128 -13.54 10.48 9.26
CA LEU A 128 -13.66 11.90 8.98
C LEU A 128 -13.05 12.24 7.62
N ASN A 129 -13.62 13.23 6.93
CA ASN A 129 -13.19 13.69 5.60
C ASN A 129 -12.82 15.18 5.55
N TYR A 130 -12.64 15.83 6.71
CA TYR A 130 -12.37 17.27 6.81
C TYR A 130 -11.33 17.57 7.91
N ASN A 131 -10.35 18.40 7.59
CA ASN A 131 -9.15 18.60 8.42
C ASN A 131 -9.32 19.52 9.62
N GLN A 132 -10.44 20.23 9.76
CA GLN A 132 -10.66 21.21 10.84
C GLN A 132 -11.73 20.70 11.81
N LYS A 133 -11.50 19.52 12.39
CA LYS A 133 -12.52 18.77 13.16
C LYS A 133 -11.99 18.16 14.45
N SER A 134 -10.98 18.77 15.05
CA SER A 134 -10.43 18.29 16.31
C SER A 134 -11.46 18.28 17.44
N GLY A 135 -12.35 19.28 17.54
CA GLY A 135 -13.44 19.30 18.51
C GLY A 135 -14.39 18.10 18.38
N LEU A 136 -14.85 17.81 17.15
CA LEU A 136 -15.67 16.62 16.87
C LEU A 136 -14.91 15.32 17.18
N ALA A 137 -13.65 15.20 16.79
CA ALA A 137 -12.84 14.01 17.03
C ALA A 137 -12.60 13.77 18.54
N LYS A 138 -12.32 14.84 19.30
CA LYS A 138 -12.19 14.80 20.77
C LYS A 138 -13.49 14.33 21.40
N GLU A 139 -14.63 14.89 21.00
CA GLU A 139 -15.93 14.52 21.57
C GLU A 139 -16.34 13.08 21.23
N LEU A 140 -16.07 12.61 20.01
CA LEU A 140 -16.28 11.20 19.63
C LEU A 140 -15.46 10.26 20.53
N LYS A 141 -14.19 10.57 20.78
CA LYS A 141 -13.32 9.78 21.68
C LYS A 141 -13.74 9.84 23.14
N ASN A 142 -14.31 10.97 23.58
CA ASN A 142 -14.84 11.11 24.94
C ASN A 142 -16.06 10.20 25.17
N VAL A 143 -16.89 10.05 24.14
CA VAL A 143 -18.19 9.38 24.24
C VAL A 143 -18.14 7.89 23.85
N PHE A 144 -17.23 7.50 22.96
CA PHE A 144 -17.13 6.15 22.43
C PHE A 144 -15.74 5.54 22.59
N LYS A 145 -15.69 4.22 22.84
CA LYS A 145 -14.48 3.42 22.64
C LYS A 145 -14.33 3.11 21.15
N CYS A 146 -13.73 4.04 20.41
CA CYS A 146 -13.66 3.98 18.95
C CYS A 146 -12.24 4.21 18.41
N LYS A 147 -12.06 3.95 17.12
CA LYS A 147 -10.94 4.46 16.31
C LYS A 147 -11.43 5.59 15.42
N ILE A 148 -10.61 6.63 15.24
CA ILE A 148 -10.88 7.73 14.33
C ILE A 148 -9.85 7.73 13.21
N ILE A 149 -10.35 7.67 11.98
CA ILE A 149 -9.57 7.78 10.76
C ILE A 149 -9.91 9.10 10.10
N LEU A 150 -8.90 9.82 9.59
CA LEU A 150 -9.10 11.03 8.80
C LEU A 150 -8.53 10.84 7.40
N THR A 151 -9.34 11.05 6.36
CA THR A 151 -8.83 11.23 5.00
C THR A 151 -8.56 12.70 4.72
N VAL A 152 -7.30 13.02 4.42
CA VAL A 152 -6.85 14.36 4.04
C VAL A 152 -7.03 14.52 2.53
N HIS A 153 -8.07 15.25 2.12
CA HIS A 153 -8.41 15.49 0.70
C HIS A 153 -7.66 16.68 0.09
N TYR A 154 -7.28 17.64 0.92
CA TYR A 154 -6.55 18.85 0.59
C TYR A 154 -5.86 19.36 1.85
N LEU A 155 -4.96 20.34 1.75
CA LEU A 155 -4.51 21.14 2.89
C LEU A 155 -4.92 22.59 2.62
N ASP A 156 -5.44 23.31 3.61
CA ASP A 156 -6.08 24.60 3.36
C ASP A 156 -5.14 25.65 2.75
N TRP A 157 -3.86 25.61 3.12
CA TRP A 157 -2.84 26.50 2.57
C TRP A 157 -2.64 26.30 1.07
N CYS A 158 -2.93 25.13 0.51
CA CYS A 158 -2.76 24.86 -0.92
C CYS A 158 -3.70 25.71 -1.79
N PHE A 159 -4.87 26.12 -1.28
CA PHE A 159 -5.76 27.03 -2.01
C PHE A 159 -5.27 28.48 -1.93
N LYS A 160 -4.81 28.91 -0.75
CA LYS A 160 -4.33 30.29 -0.53
C LYS A 160 -3.01 30.56 -1.25
N LEU A 161 -2.12 29.57 -1.29
CA LEU A 161 -0.76 29.68 -1.84
C LEU A 161 -0.59 28.98 -3.19
N LEU A 162 -1.69 28.51 -3.81
CA LEU A 162 -1.65 27.73 -5.07
C LEU A 162 -0.63 26.58 -5.01
N GLY A 163 -0.62 25.84 -3.90
CA GLY A 163 0.30 24.73 -3.68
C GLY A 163 1.78 25.09 -3.52
N ASN A 164 2.14 26.38 -3.45
CA ASN A 164 3.53 26.85 -3.31
C ASN A 164 4.15 26.44 -1.97
N GLN A 165 4.96 25.38 -2.00
CA GLN A 165 5.52 24.81 -0.78
C GLN A 165 6.70 25.65 -0.27
N THR A 166 7.40 26.35 -1.16
CA THR A 166 8.49 27.26 -0.77
C THR A 166 7.94 28.40 0.10
N CYS A 167 6.90 29.08 -0.38
CA CYS A 167 6.22 30.14 0.35
C CYS A 167 5.62 29.60 1.66
N PHE A 168 5.00 28.41 1.64
CA PHE A 168 4.49 27.77 2.85
C PHE A 168 5.57 27.59 3.92
N LYS A 169 6.73 27.03 3.57
CA LYS A 169 7.85 26.82 4.49
C LYS A 169 8.42 28.13 5.01
N THR A 170 8.59 29.12 4.13
CA THR A 170 9.03 30.47 4.55
C THR A 170 8.05 31.11 5.53
N ILE A 171 6.73 30.98 5.29
CA ILE A 171 5.72 31.46 6.23
C ILE A 171 5.88 30.75 7.57
N LEU A 172 5.99 29.41 7.59
CA LEU A 172 6.17 28.63 8.82
C LEU A 172 7.42 29.07 9.63
N GLU A 173 8.55 29.32 8.97
CA GLU A 173 9.77 29.82 9.63
C GLU A 173 9.62 31.26 10.15
N THR A 174 8.74 32.04 9.53
CA THR A 174 8.47 33.45 9.88
C THR A 174 7.44 33.56 11.01
N LEU A 175 6.60 32.54 11.23
CA LEU A 175 5.59 32.47 12.30
C LEU A 175 6.18 32.61 13.72
N GLU A 176 7.48 32.40 13.88
CA GLU A 176 8.23 32.57 15.13
C GLU A 176 8.80 33.99 15.30
N LYS A 177 8.88 34.79 14.22
CA LYS A 177 9.66 36.04 14.16
C LYS A 177 8.84 37.30 13.96
N VAL A 178 7.67 37.19 13.30
CA VAL A 178 6.83 38.35 12.97
C VAL A 178 5.59 38.35 13.87
N GLN A 179 5.40 39.45 14.61
CA GLN A 179 4.17 39.79 15.30
C GLN A 179 3.46 40.90 14.49
N ASP A 180 2.12 40.90 14.46
CA ASP A 180 1.25 41.95 13.90
C ASP A 180 0.93 41.93 12.38
N ASP A 181 1.07 40.80 11.67
CA ASP A 181 0.49 40.64 10.31
C ASP A 181 -0.77 39.75 10.35
N LYS A 182 -1.94 40.36 10.11
CA LYS A 182 -3.25 39.69 10.17
C LYS A 182 -3.39 38.51 9.21
N ASN A 183 -2.77 38.55 8.03
CA ASN A 183 -2.85 37.44 7.07
C ASN A 183 -2.02 36.25 7.53
N ILE A 184 -0.84 36.52 8.09
CA ILE A 184 0.05 35.51 8.67
C ILE A 184 -0.58 34.90 9.93
N GLU A 185 -1.25 35.69 10.76
CA GLU A 185 -2.00 35.21 11.93
C GLU A 185 -3.13 34.26 11.54
N GLN A 186 -3.96 34.63 10.57
CA GLN A 186 -5.05 33.77 10.10
C GLN A 186 -4.53 32.48 9.46
N PHE A 187 -3.38 32.55 8.78
CA PHE A 187 -2.70 31.37 8.25
C PHE A 187 -2.24 30.44 9.38
N LYS A 188 -1.59 30.99 10.40
CA LYS A 188 -1.12 30.27 11.59
C LYS A 188 -2.26 29.55 12.29
N GLU A 189 -3.38 30.24 12.50
CA GLU A 189 -4.57 29.66 13.12
C GLU A 189 -5.08 28.45 12.34
N THR A 190 -5.22 28.58 11.01
CA THR A 190 -5.67 27.49 10.13
C THR A 190 -4.72 26.28 10.22
N TYR A 191 -3.42 26.52 10.11
CA TYR A 191 -2.39 25.47 10.20
C TYR A 191 -2.42 24.75 11.56
N LEU A 192 -2.58 25.49 12.66
CA LEU A 192 -2.64 24.92 14.01
C LEU A 192 -3.91 24.08 14.22
N ILE A 193 -5.05 24.49 13.69
CA ILE A 193 -6.31 23.73 13.75
C ILE A 193 -6.20 22.41 12.97
N GLU A 194 -5.63 22.45 11.76
CA GLU A 194 -5.34 21.23 10.99
C GLU A 194 -4.40 20.29 11.78
N LYS A 195 -3.31 20.85 12.32
CA LYS A 195 -2.32 20.09 13.09
C LYS A 195 -2.92 19.45 14.34
N ASP A 196 -3.74 20.15 15.11
CA ASP A 196 -4.45 19.61 16.27
C ASP A 196 -5.37 18.44 15.84
N THR A 197 -6.08 18.58 14.72
CA THR A 197 -6.91 17.48 14.20
C THR A 197 -6.06 16.26 13.83
N PHE A 198 -4.94 16.44 13.13
CA PHE A 198 -4.02 15.35 12.76
C PHE A 198 -3.40 14.64 13.98
N GLN A 199 -3.18 15.37 15.07
CA GLN A 199 -2.68 14.80 16.32
C GLN A 199 -3.73 13.97 17.05
N VAL A 200 -5.00 14.41 17.06
CA VAL A 200 -6.09 13.78 17.80
C VAL A 200 -6.54 12.46 17.19
N VAL A 201 -6.64 12.37 15.86
CA VAL A 201 -7.13 11.16 15.18
C VAL A 201 -6.16 9.99 15.35
N ASP A 202 -6.62 8.74 15.23
CA ASP A 202 -5.76 7.56 15.40
C ASP A 202 -4.92 7.31 14.15
N HIS A 203 -5.53 7.43 12.97
CA HIS A 203 -4.85 7.27 11.70
C HIS A 203 -5.27 8.33 10.67
N ILE A 204 -4.38 8.57 9.72
CA ILE A 204 -4.53 9.53 8.63
C ILE A 204 -4.31 8.81 7.30
N ILE A 205 -5.31 8.87 6.44
CA ILE A 205 -5.20 8.50 5.04
C ILE A 205 -4.83 9.77 4.27
N CYS A 206 -3.74 9.71 3.52
CA CYS A 206 -3.37 10.73 2.54
C CYS A 206 -3.43 10.15 1.14
N LEU A 207 -3.72 10.99 0.15
CA LEU A 207 -4.01 10.53 -1.21
C LEU A 207 -2.78 10.47 -2.12
N SER A 208 -1.61 10.95 -1.64
CA SER A 208 -0.33 10.92 -2.36
C SER A 208 0.86 10.87 -1.40
N ASN A 209 2.00 10.37 -1.87
CA ASN A 209 3.23 10.35 -1.07
C ASN A 209 3.80 11.75 -0.84
N LYS A 210 3.56 12.70 -1.75
CA LYS A 210 3.86 14.11 -1.52
C LYS A 210 3.10 14.65 -0.30
N THR A 211 1.80 14.37 -0.17
CA THR A 211 1.04 14.76 1.02
C THR A 211 1.57 14.05 2.27
N ARG A 212 1.95 12.76 2.17
CA ARG A 212 2.60 12.02 3.27
C ARG A 212 3.86 12.74 3.77
N GLN A 213 4.74 13.15 2.85
CA GLN A 213 5.95 13.90 3.17
C GLN A 213 5.62 15.24 3.85
N ILE A 214 4.67 16.01 3.33
CA ILE A 214 4.24 17.27 3.96
C ILE A 214 3.73 17.04 5.40
N LEU A 215 2.94 15.98 5.62
CA LEU A 215 2.44 15.64 6.95
C LEU A 215 3.58 15.27 7.92
N GLN A 216 4.59 14.54 7.44
CA GLN A 216 5.76 14.13 8.23
C GLN A 216 6.71 15.29 8.49
N ASP A 217 7.09 16.02 7.45
CA ASP A 217 8.15 17.03 7.48
C ASP A 217 7.65 18.37 8.00
N ASP A 218 6.47 18.82 7.55
CA ASP A 218 5.98 20.17 7.85
C ASP A 218 4.96 20.17 9.00
N TYR A 219 4.12 19.13 9.13
CA TYR A 219 3.18 18.99 10.25
C TYR A 219 3.73 18.14 11.42
N LYS A 220 4.87 17.46 11.24
CA LYS A 220 5.53 16.63 12.27
C LYS A 220 4.64 15.49 12.79
N ILE A 221 3.86 14.87 11.92
CA ILE A 221 3.01 13.74 12.25
C ILE A 221 3.81 12.42 12.17
N ASN A 222 3.63 11.54 13.16
CA ASN A 222 4.29 10.25 13.21
C ASN A 222 3.93 9.40 11.96
N SER A 223 4.95 8.85 11.31
CA SER A 223 4.84 7.99 10.12
C SER A 223 3.93 6.78 10.32
N ASP A 224 3.87 6.20 11.53
CA ASP A 224 3.00 5.06 11.84
C ASP A 224 1.51 5.40 11.79
N LYS A 225 1.14 6.69 11.92
CA LYS A 225 -0.24 7.14 11.82
C LYS A 225 -0.66 7.37 10.36
N ILE A 226 0.28 7.46 9.42
CA ILE A 226 0.00 7.92 8.06
C ILE A 226 0.06 6.75 7.08
N VAL A 227 -1.02 6.55 6.34
CA VAL A 227 -1.09 5.62 5.21
C VAL A 227 -1.38 6.38 3.93
N THR A 228 -0.76 5.96 2.82
CA THR A 228 -1.07 6.48 1.49
C THR A 228 -2.07 5.56 0.81
N ILE A 229 -3.29 6.05 0.54
CA ILE A 229 -4.29 5.31 -0.25
C ILE A 229 -4.81 6.25 -1.34
N CYS A 230 -4.50 5.92 -2.58
CA CYS A 230 -5.00 6.67 -3.74
C CYS A 230 -6.51 6.50 -3.89
N ASN A 231 -7.17 7.49 -4.49
CA ASN A 231 -8.56 7.36 -4.91
C ASN A 231 -8.72 6.20 -5.91
N GLY A 232 -9.84 5.51 -5.82
CA GLY A 232 -10.27 4.52 -6.81
C GLY A 232 -11.56 4.95 -7.48
N LEU A 233 -11.73 4.51 -8.73
CA LEU A 233 -12.95 4.73 -9.48
C LEU A 233 -13.41 3.43 -10.11
N THR A 234 -14.73 3.22 -10.12
CA THR A 234 -15.33 2.09 -10.81
C THR A 234 -15.30 2.28 -12.33
N ASP A 235 -14.87 1.25 -13.04
CA ASP A 235 -14.86 1.28 -14.50
C ASP A 235 -16.28 1.17 -15.04
N THR A 236 -16.76 2.26 -15.61
CA THR A 236 -18.09 2.35 -16.25
C THR A 236 -17.97 2.67 -17.73
N THR A 237 -16.77 2.48 -18.31
CA THR A 237 -16.54 2.73 -19.72
C THR A 237 -17.43 1.83 -20.57
N SER A 238 -18.29 2.45 -21.39
CA SER A 238 -18.99 1.73 -22.45
C SER A 238 -18.06 1.56 -23.65
N VAL A 239 -18.14 0.41 -24.34
CA VAL A 239 -17.42 0.17 -25.61
C VAL A 239 -18.11 0.96 -26.73
N SER A 240 -18.08 2.29 -26.64
CA SER A 240 -18.50 3.17 -27.73
C SER A 240 -17.27 3.58 -28.50
N GLU A 241 -17.19 3.20 -29.78
CA GLU A 241 -16.06 3.60 -30.63
C GLU A 241 -16.01 5.12 -30.80
N LYS A 242 -14.80 5.68 -30.70
CA LYS A 242 -14.52 7.12 -30.91
C LYS A 242 -15.12 7.66 -32.21
N SER A 243 -15.09 6.86 -33.27
CA SER A 243 -15.66 7.18 -34.59
C SER A 243 -17.17 7.45 -34.53
N MET A 244 -17.93 6.57 -33.87
CA MET A 244 -19.38 6.68 -33.72
C MET A 244 -19.77 7.90 -32.88
N LEU A 245 -19.06 8.14 -31.77
CA LEU A 245 -19.33 9.31 -30.93
C LEU A 245 -18.98 10.63 -31.65
N ARG A 246 -17.88 10.67 -32.41
CA ARG A 246 -17.57 11.85 -33.23
C ARG A 246 -18.64 12.10 -34.29
N GLN A 247 -19.16 11.06 -34.94
CA GLN A 247 -20.28 11.19 -35.88
C GLN A 247 -21.55 11.72 -35.20
N LYS A 248 -21.89 11.22 -34.00
CA LYS A 248 -23.03 11.70 -33.19
C LYS A 248 -22.97 13.21 -32.92
N PHE A 249 -21.77 13.76 -32.75
CA PHE A 249 -21.55 15.19 -32.51
C PHE A 249 -21.21 16.00 -33.77
N ASN A 250 -21.26 15.40 -34.96
CA ASN A 250 -20.84 16.03 -36.22
C ASN A 250 -19.39 16.58 -36.18
N ILE A 251 -18.50 15.83 -35.53
CA ILE A 251 -17.07 16.16 -35.40
C ILE A 251 -16.28 15.36 -36.44
N PRO A 252 -15.50 16.01 -37.34
CA PRO A 252 -14.60 15.30 -38.26
C PRO A 252 -13.58 14.41 -37.53
N LEU A 253 -13.30 13.23 -38.09
CA LEU A 253 -12.38 12.26 -37.47
C LEU A 253 -10.94 12.76 -37.35
N ASN A 254 -10.53 13.66 -38.23
CA ASN A 254 -9.19 14.25 -38.26
C ASN A 254 -9.10 15.60 -37.54
N LEU A 255 -10.18 16.09 -36.93
CA LEU A 255 -10.18 17.35 -36.18
C LEU A 255 -9.50 17.14 -34.83
N PRO A 256 -8.39 17.82 -34.51
CA PRO A 256 -7.75 17.69 -33.20
C PRO A 256 -8.62 18.31 -32.10
N ILE A 257 -8.81 17.57 -31.01
CA ILE A 257 -9.56 18.00 -29.82
C ILE A 257 -8.67 17.93 -28.59
N ILE A 258 -8.42 19.10 -28.02
CA ILE A 258 -7.82 19.24 -26.69
C ILE A 258 -8.97 19.34 -25.68
N LEU A 259 -8.85 18.68 -24.53
CA LEU A 259 -9.88 18.62 -23.51
C LEU A 259 -9.33 19.06 -22.14
N PHE A 260 -10.05 19.97 -21.51
CA PHE A 260 -9.90 20.32 -20.11
C PHE A 260 -11.18 19.94 -19.36
N VAL A 261 -11.04 19.25 -18.23
CA VAL A 261 -12.17 18.92 -17.34
C VAL A 261 -11.82 19.30 -15.91
N GLY A 262 -12.71 20.03 -15.24
CA GLY A 262 -12.51 20.41 -13.84
C GLY A 262 -13.25 21.69 -13.47
N ARG A 263 -13.11 22.12 -12.21
CA ARG A 263 -13.63 23.43 -11.81
C ARG A 263 -12.90 24.53 -12.58
N VAL A 264 -13.62 25.56 -12.96
CA VAL A 264 -13.06 26.75 -13.61
C VAL A 264 -12.61 27.70 -12.50
N ASP A 265 -11.44 27.43 -11.94
CA ASP A 265 -10.81 28.24 -10.89
C ASP A 265 -9.31 28.42 -11.15
N ASN A 266 -8.69 29.38 -10.44
CA ASN A 266 -7.27 29.69 -10.61
C ASN A 266 -6.34 28.51 -10.30
N CYS A 267 -6.73 27.62 -9.38
CA CYS A 267 -5.93 26.46 -8.98
C CYS A 267 -5.82 25.42 -10.11
N LYS A 268 -6.83 25.33 -11.00
CA LYS A 268 -6.79 24.42 -12.16
C LYS A 268 -5.99 24.96 -13.35
N GLY A 269 -5.52 26.21 -13.29
CA GLY A 269 -4.57 26.79 -14.25
C GLY A 269 -5.09 26.93 -15.69
N LEU A 270 -6.42 26.98 -15.89
CA LEU A 270 -7.04 27.08 -17.22
C LEU A 270 -6.49 28.24 -18.06
N LYS A 271 -6.15 29.38 -17.42
CA LYS A 271 -5.53 30.53 -18.10
C LYS A 271 -4.27 30.16 -18.88
N TYR A 272 -3.44 29.24 -18.38
CA TYR A 272 -2.22 28.81 -19.04
C TYR A 272 -2.51 27.88 -20.22
N ALA A 273 -3.53 27.02 -20.11
CA ALA A 273 -3.99 26.21 -21.24
C ALA A 273 -4.60 27.04 -22.36
N LEU A 274 -5.32 28.12 -22.04
CA LEU A 274 -5.85 29.05 -23.05
C LEU A 274 -4.73 29.78 -23.78
N ARG A 275 -3.72 30.26 -23.04
CA ARG A 275 -2.53 30.90 -23.62
C ARG A 275 -1.72 29.94 -24.49
N SER A 276 -1.56 28.68 -24.09
CA SER A 276 -0.90 27.67 -24.92
C SER A 276 -1.72 27.33 -26.17
N PHE A 277 -3.05 27.27 -26.05
CA PHE A 277 -3.96 27.02 -27.16
C PHE A 277 -3.87 28.07 -28.27
N ARG A 278 -3.69 29.34 -27.91
CA ARG A 278 -3.42 30.42 -28.88
C ARG A 278 -2.17 30.17 -29.72
N ILE A 279 -1.12 29.59 -29.14
CA ILE A 279 0.11 29.23 -29.87
C ILE A 279 -0.18 28.08 -30.83
N ILE A 280 -0.92 27.07 -30.38
CA ILE A 280 -1.28 25.89 -31.18
C ILE A 280 -2.09 26.26 -32.42
N LEU A 281 -3.03 27.21 -32.31
CA LEU A 281 -3.87 27.65 -33.43
C LEU A 281 -3.07 28.25 -34.60
N LYS A 282 -1.84 28.72 -34.37
CA LYS A 282 -0.95 29.21 -35.45
C LYS A 282 -0.52 28.07 -36.40
N MET A 283 -0.42 26.84 -35.90
CA MET A 283 -0.04 25.65 -36.66
C MET A 283 -1.25 24.78 -37.02
N TYR A 284 -2.23 24.69 -36.12
CA TYR A 284 -3.46 23.90 -36.28
C TYR A 284 -4.70 24.79 -36.16
N PRO A 285 -5.03 25.61 -37.18
CA PRO A 285 -6.11 26.61 -37.11
C PRO A 285 -7.51 26.01 -36.88
N ASN A 286 -7.70 24.73 -37.23
CA ASN A 286 -8.96 24.02 -37.03
C ASN A 286 -9.04 23.29 -35.68
N CYS A 287 -7.98 23.30 -34.86
CA CYS A 287 -7.98 22.62 -33.56
C CYS A 287 -9.11 23.16 -32.67
N ARG A 288 -9.73 22.29 -31.87
CA ARG A 288 -10.79 22.64 -30.92
C ARG A 288 -10.32 22.42 -29.51
N PHE A 289 -10.66 23.36 -28.64
CA PHE A 289 -10.45 23.22 -27.20
C PHE A 289 -11.79 23.14 -26.48
N ILE A 290 -12.08 21.99 -25.86
CA ILE A 290 -13.32 21.77 -25.11
C ILE A 290 -13.02 21.93 -23.62
N ILE A 291 -13.83 22.74 -22.95
CA ILE A 291 -13.73 23.03 -21.51
C ILE A 291 -15.02 22.55 -20.85
N ALA A 292 -14.89 21.54 -19.98
CA ALA A 292 -15.99 20.98 -19.21
C ALA A 292 -15.84 21.26 -17.71
N GLY A 293 -16.76 22.03 -17.15
CA GLY A 293 -16.57 22.60 -15.83
C GLY A 293 -17.46 23.79 -15.53
N ASN A 294 -17.57 24.11 -14.25
CA ASN A 294 -18.26 25.30 -13.76
C ASN A 294 -17.33 26.11 -12.85
N GLY A 295 -17.51 27.42 -12.79
CA GLY A 295 -16.71 28.32 -11.96
C GLY A 295 -16.66 29.75 -12.50
N ASP A 296 -15.51 30.40 -12.36
CA ASP A 296 -15.30 31.80 -12.71
C ASP A 296 -14.99 31.97 -14.21
N PHE A 297 -16.04 32.14 -15.01
CA PHE A 297 -15.90 32.26 -16.46
C PHE A 297 -15.36 33.62 -16.90
N ASP A 298 -15.65 34.70 -16.17
CA ASP A 298 -15.38 36.07 -16.62
C ASP A 298 -13.88 36.30 -16.86
N LEU A 299 -13.04 35.84 -15.92
CA LEU A 299 -11.58 35.94 -16.03
C LEU A 299 -11.04 35.19 -17.26
N HIS A 300 -11.59 34.02 -17.55
CA HIS A 300 -11.08 33.14 -18.60
C HIS A 300 -11.68 33.45 -19.99
N MET A 301 -12.88 34.01 -20.06
CA MET A 301 -13.47 34.47 -21.30
C MET A 301 -12.70 35.66 -21.87
N ALA A 302 -12.25 36.59 -21.02
CA ALA A 302 -11.37 37.68 -21.43
C ALA A 302 -10.04 37.16 -22.02
N GLU A 303 -9.47 36.10 -21.43
CA GLU A 303 -8.26 35.44 -21.96
C GLU A 303 -8.48 34.70 -23.30
N CYS A 304 -9.73 34.59 -23.80
CA CYS A 304 -10.08 33.88 -25.03
C CYS A 304 -10.58 34.77 -26.17
N GLU A 305 -10.57 36.09 -26.03
CA GLU A 305 -11.25 37.01 -26.96
C GLU A 305 -10.85 36.79 -28.44
N ASP A 306 -9.59 36.47 -28.71
CA ASP A 306 -9.05 36.24 -30.05
C ASP A 306 -9.18 34.78 -30.56
N ILE A 307 -9.59 33.85 -29.70
CA ILE A 307 -9.64 32.40 -29.98
C ILE A 307 -11.00 31.77 -29.69
N TRP A 308 -12.01 32.57 -29.31
CA TRP A 308 -13.33 32.11 -28.85
C TRP A 308 -14.04 31.17 -29.85
N MET A 309 -13.85 31.37 -31.16
CA MET A 309 -14.45 30.51 -32.17
C MET A 309 -13.94 29.07 -32.13
N ASN A 310 -12.76 28.83 -31.55
CA ASN A 310 -12.12 27.52 -31.42
C ASN A 310 -12.31 26.88 -30.04
N VAL A 311 -12.91 27.61 -29.09
CA VAL A 311 -13.13 27.16 -27.71
C VAL A 311 -14.61 26.81 -27.50
N THR A 312 -14.88 25.64 -26.92
CA THR A 312 -16.24 25.21 -26.56
C THR A 312 -16.37 25.12 -25.06
N TRP A 313 -17.23 25.96 -24.49
CA TRP A 313 -17.59 25.96 -23.08
C TRP A 313 -18.85 25.14 -22.87
N THR A 314 -18.76 24.05 -22.12
CA THR A 314 -19.91 23.16 -21.89
C THR A 314 -20.68 23.47 -20.59
N GLY A 315 -20.06 24.22 -19.67
CA GLY A 315 -20.59 24.39 -18.32
C GLY A 315 -20.54 23.11 -17.50
N LEU A 316 -21.39 23.02 -16.46
CA LEU A 316 -21.55 21.78 -15.70
C LEU A 316 -22.39 20.78 -16.50
N ILE A 317 -21.79 19.67 -16.90
CA ILE A 317 -22.47 18.58 -17.62
C ILE A 317 -22.51 17.30 -16.78
N LYS A 318 -23.47 16.42 -17.10
CA LYS A 318 -23.62 15.12 -16.43
C LYS A 318 -22.41 14.21 -16.72
N LYS A 319 -22.16 13.27 -15.82
CA LYS A 319 -20.98 12.38 -15.87
C LYS A 319 -20.87 11.59 -17.16
N GLU A 320 -21.99 11.09 -17.67
CA GLU A 320 -22.06 10.30 -18.89
C GLU A 320 -21.59 11.13 -20.10
N LYS A 321 -21.88 12.43 -20.11
CA LYS A 321 -21.40 13.35 -21.15
C LYS A 321 -19.91 13.65 -21.02
N VAL A 322 -19.37 13.73 -19.81
CA VAL A 322 -17.92 13.86 -19.61
C VAL A 322 -17.19 12.63 -20.17
N TYR A 323 -17.72 11.42 -19.98
CA TYR A 323 -17.15 10.19 -20.54
C TYR A 323 -17.21 10.14 -22.08
N GLU A 324 -18.29 10.65 -22.68
CA GLU A 324 -18.33 10.87 -24.13
C GLU A 324 -17.21 11.83 -24.57
N LEU A 325 -16.94 12.91 -23.82
CA LEU A 325 -15.86 13.87 -24.10
C LEU A 325 -14.47 13.23 -24.01
N TYR A 326 -14.17 12.46 -22.96
CA TYR A 326 -12.89 11.75 -22.84
C TYR A 326 -12.64 10.82 -24.03
N THR A 327 -13.70 10.19 -24.55
CA THR A 327 -13.61 9.25 -25.68
C THR A 327 -13.36 9.96 -27.01
N ILE A 328 -13.95 11.14 -27.23
CA ILE A 328 -13.76 11.89 -28.50
C ILE A 328 -12.48 12.72 -28.52
N ALA A 329 -11.95 13.12 -27.36
CA ALA A 329 -10.75 13.94 -27.27
C ALA A 329 -9.49 13.23 -27.78
N ASP A 330 -8.48 14.00 -28.15
CA ASP A 330 -7.16 13.50 -28.55
C ASP A 330 -6.12 13.70 -27.45
N ILE A 331 -6.20 14.81 -26.70
CA ILE A 331 -5.27 15.15 -25.62
C ILE A 331 -6.04 15.74 -24.43
N GLY A 332 -5.78 15.22 -23.23
CA GLY A 332 -6.23 15.81 -21.97
C GLY A 332 -5.18 16.76 -21.38
N VAL A 333 -5.58 17.96 -20.96
CA VAL A 333 -4.68 18.94 -20.33
C VAL A 333 -5.11 19.27 -18.91
N MET A 334 -4.16 19.16 -17.97
CA MET A 334 -4.37 19.37 -16.54
C MET A 334 -3.26 20.26 -15.94
N PRO A 335 -3.21 21.57 -16.28
CA PRO A 335 -2.20 22.50 -15.78
C PRO A 335 -2.50 22.96 -14.33
N SER A 336 -2.76 22.02 -13.42
CA SER A 336 -3.20 22.34 -12.05
C SER A 336 -2.03 22.70 -11.15
N PHE A 337 -2.17 23.73 -10.32
CA PHE A 337 -1.18 24.10 -9.32
C PHE A 337 -1.19 23.22 -8.07
N HIS A 338 -2.33 22.58 -7.79
CA HIS A 338 -2.47 21.62 -6.71
C HIS A 338 -3.46 20.52 -7.06
N GLU A 339 -3.02 19.27 -6.90
CA GLU A 339 -3.82 18.05 -6.89
C GLU A 339 -3.17 17.06 -5.92
N GLN A 340 -3.96 16.23 -5.25
CA GLN A 340 -3.42 15.07 -4.52
C GLN A 340 -3.61 13.77 -5.30
N CYS A 341 -4.87 13.38 -5.52
CA CYS A 341 -5.23 12.24 -6.36
C CYS A 341 -6.47 12.59 -7.19
N SER A 342 -6.24 13.10 -8.41
CA SER A 342 -7.30 13.73 -9.21
C SER A 342 -8.22 12.70 -9.87
N TYR A 343 -9.52 12.72 -9.54
CA TYR A 343 -10.52 11.91 -10.23
C TYR A 343 -10.55 12.16 -11.74
N VAL A 344 -10.34 13.41 -12.17
CA VAL A 344 -10.27 13.74 -13.61
C VAL A 344 -9.11 12.99 -14.27
N ALA A 345 -7.94 12.94 -13.64
CA ALA A 345 -6.80 12.19 -14.18
C ALA A 345 -7.10 10.68 -14.20
N ILE A 346 -7.72 10.13 -13.15
CA ILE A 346 -8.17 8.73 -13.10
C ILE A 346 -9.11 8.43 -14.26
N GLU A 347 -10.08 9.31 -14.54
CA GLU A 347 -11.05 9.14 -15.61
C GLU A 347 -10.41 9.23 -17.00
N MET A 348 -9.51 10.20 -17.21
CA MET A 348 -8.76 10.30 -18.47
C MET A 348 -7.91 9.04 -18.72
N MET A 349 -7.21 8.54 -17.69
CA MET A 349 -6.49 7.27 -17.74
C MET A 349 -7.42 6.10 -18.01
N MET A 350 -8.57 6.03 -17.34
CA MET A 350 -9.60 5.02 -17.54
C MET A 350 -10.09 5.00 -19.00
N HIS A 351 -10.15 6.14 -19.69
CA HIS A 351 -10.51 6.23 -21.11
C HIS A 351 -9.32 6.10 -22.08
N GLY A 352 -8.10 5.88 -21.59
CA GLY A 352 -6.90 5.81 -22.43
C GLY A 352 -6.56 7.12 -23.14
N LEU A 353 -6.97 8.27 -22.59
CA LEU A 353 -6.65 9.58 -23.13
C LEU A 353 -5.24 9.98 -22.69
N PRO A 354 -4.29 10.31 -23.60
CA PRO A 354 -3.00 10.84 -23.21
C PRO A 354 -3.15 12.18 -22.49
N ILE A 355 -2.42 12.32 -21.37
CA ILE A 355 -2.56 13.45 -20.45
C ILE A 355 -1.27 14.26 -20.41
N ILE A 356 -1.41 15.58 -20.44
CA ILE A 356 -0.36 16.52 -20.07
C ILE A 356 -0.74 17.13 -18.72
N GLY A 357 0.08 16.90 -17.70
CA GLY A 357 -0.21 17.32 -16.33
C GLY A 357 0.99 17.96 -15.64
N THR A 358 0.75 18.73 -14.59
CA THR A 358 1.82 19.34 -13.81
C THR A 358 2.59 18.30 -12.99
N SER A 359 3.92 18.29 -13.09
CA SER A 359 4.78 17.30 -12.41
C SER A 359 4.68 17.39 -10.89
N SER A 360 4.55 18.59 -10.35
CA SER A 360 4.50 18.85 -8.90
C SER A 360 3.23 18.29 -8.23
N CYS A 361 2.18 17.99 -8.99
CA CYS A 361 0.87 17.59 -8.48
C CYS A 361 0.46 16.21 -8.99
N LEU A 362 0.61 15.99 -10.29
CA LEU A 362 0.22 14.76 -10.97
C LEU A 362 1.41 13.83 -11.22
N GLY A 363 2.63 14.15 -10.73
CA GLY A 363 3.83 13.36 -10.98
C GLY A 363 3.78 11.91 -10.45
N GLU A 364 3.00 11.65 -9.41
CA GLU A 364 2.76 10.29 -8.92
C GLU A 364 1.71 9.55 -9.76
N MET A 365 0.84 10.27 -10.47
CA MET A 365 -0.23 9.70 -11.30
C MET A 365 0.22 9.49 -12.74
N ILE A 366 0.99 10.42 -13.28
CA ILE A 366 1.50 10.43 -14.65
C ILE A 366 2.99 10.14 -14.57
N GLU A 367 3.42 9.06 -15.20
CA GLU A 367 4.83 8.76 -15.45
C GLU A 367 5.24 9.41 -16.78
N ASN A 368 6.19 10.36 -16.69
CA ASN A 368 6.61 11.20 -17.81
C ASN A 368 7.17 10.38 -18.97
N ASN A 369 6.76 10.71 -20.20
CA ASN A 369 7.06 10.00 -21.45
C ASN A 369 6.56 8.55 -21.53
N ILE A 370 5.87 8.03 -20.51
CA ILE A 370 5.37 6.64 -20.48
C ILE A 370 3.85 6.61 -20.50
N THR A 371 3.19 7.34 -19.59
CA THR A 371 1.72 7.40 -19.48
C THR A 371 1.15 8.77 -19.85
N GLY A 372 2.02 9.74 -20.08
CA GLY A 372 1.69 11.13 -20.40
C GLY A 372 2.92 12.01 -20.30
N LEU A 373 2.72 13.34 -20.38
CA LEU A 373 3.80 14.31 -20.33
C LEU A 373 3.67 15.22 -19.11
N HIS A 374 4.82 15.61 -18.57
CA HIS A 374 4.91 16.56 -17.47
C HIS A 374 5.12 17.99 -17.96
N ILE A 375 4.55 18.92 -17.20
CA ILE A 375 4.95 20.32 -17.22
C ILE A 375 5.36 20.77 -15.81
N PRO A 376 6.52 21.43 -15.63
CA PRO A 376 6.89 21.94 -14.32
C PRO A 376 6.00 23.11 -13.90
N VAL A 377 5.83 23.25 -12.59
CA VAL A 377 5.32 24.46 -11.96
C VAL A 377 6.52 25.26 -11.48
N ILE A 378 6.59 26.54 -11.87
CA ILE A 378 7.66 27.44 -11.46
C ILE A 378 7.17 28.13 -10.17
N GLU A 379 7.85 27.85 -9.07
CA GLU A 379 7.57 28.41 -7.74
C GLU A 379 8.64 29.45 -7.37
N ASN A 380 8.20 30.65 -7.03
CA ASN A 380 9.00 31.70 -6.38
C ASN A 380 8.33 32.08 -5.05
N ASN A 381 8.99 32.86 -4.21
CA ASN A 381 8.45 33.25 -2.89
C ASN A 381 7.11 34.01 -2.95
N ASP A 382 6.86 34.71 -4.05
CA ASP A 382 5.72 35.61 -4.26
C ASP A 382 4.73 35.13 -5.33
N ARG A 383 5.11 34.17 -6.17
CA ARG A 383 4.29 33.74 -7.31
C ARG A 383 4.52 32.29 -7.71
N THR A 384 3.47 31.71 -8.27
CA THR A 384 3.48 30.38 -8.88
C THR A 384 2.96 30.47 -10.30
N GLU A 385 3.68 29.91 -11.27
CA GLU A 385 3.31 30.00 -12.69
C GLU A 385 3.60 28.73 -13.48
N ILE A 386 3.00 28.64 -14.67
CA ILE A 386 3.20 27.56 -15.63
C ILE A 386 3.61 28.19 -16.96
N ASP A 387 4.64 27.64 -17.60
CA ASP A 387 5.06 28.11 -18.92
C ASP A 387 4.06 27.67 -20.00
N SER A 388 3.29 28.62 -20.52
CA SER A 388 2.30 28.34 -21.57
C SER A 388 2.95 27.97 -22.92
N SER A 389 4.18 28.40 -23.17
CA SER A 389 4.92 28.05 -24.39
C SER A 389 5.37 26.60 -24.34
N LEU A 390 5.91 26.16 -23.20
CA LEU A 390 6.25 24.76 -22.98
C LEU A 390 5.00 23.86 -23.01
N LEU A 391 3.87 24.32 -22.45
CA LEU A 391 2.60 23.58 -22.55
C LEU A 391 2.17 23.42 -24.01
N ALA A 392 2.31 24.47 -24.82
CA ALA A 392 2.02 24.40 -26.25
C ALA A 392 2.95 23.40 -26.96
N GLU A 393 4.25 23.45 -26.68
CA GLU A 393 5.24 22.51 -27.23
C GLU A 393 4.86 21.05 -26.94
N LYS A 394 4.49 20.71 -25.70
CA LYS A 394 4.09 19.35 -25.33
C LYS A 394 2.79 18.91 -26.01
N ILE A 395 1.83 19.81 -26.17
CA ILE A 395 0.59 19.51 -26.92
C ILE A 395 0.91 19.28 -28.39
N LEU A 396 1.72 20.15 -29.01
CA LEU A 396 2.14 20.02 -30.41
C LEU A 396 2.90 18.71 -30.64
N TYR A 397 3.79 18.33 -29.74
CA TYR A 397 4.49 17.06 -29.79
C TYR A 397 3.52 15.86 -29.89
N LEU A 398 2.49 15.81 -29.03
CA LEU A 398 1.50 14.73 -29.08
C LEU A 398 0.63 14.76 -30.35
N LEU A 399 0.34 15.94 -30.90
CA LEU A 399 -0.35 16.08 -32.17
C LEU A 399 0.49 15.57 -33.36
N GLU A 400 1.80 15.81 -33.32
CA GLU A 400 2.75 15.41 -34.36
C GLU A 400 3.13 13.92 -34.26
N HIS A 401 3.02 13.32 -33.07
CA HIS A 401 3.39 11.93 -32.79
C HIS A 401 2.18 11.10 -32.31
N PRO A 402 1.14 10.89 -33.15
CA PRO A 402 -0.12 10.27 -32.73
C PRO A 402 0.02 8.81 -32.26
N THR A 403 1.01 8.07 -32.77
CA THR A 403 1.31 6.70 -32.31
C THR A 403 1.82 6.71 -30.87
N GLU A 404 2.72 7.64 -30.54
CA GLU A 404 3.25 7.79 -29.19
C GLU A 404 2.16 8.29 -28.23
N ALA A 405 1.36 9.27 -28.66
CA ALA A 405 0.22 9.74 -27.89
C ALA A 405 -0.75 8.60 -27.55
N ARG A 406 -1.06 7.73 -28.53
CA ARG A 406 -1.88 6.54 -28.30
C ARG A 406 -1.23 5.58 -27.31
N GLN A 407 0.06 5.30 -27.47
CA GLN A 407 0.81 4.42 -26.56
C GLN A 407 0.80 4.96 -25.12
N MET A 408 0.96 6.28 -24.93
CA MET A 408 0.84 6.92 -23.62
C MET A 408 -0.55 6.75 -23.02
N GLY A 409 -1.60 6.91 -23.83
CA GLY A 409 -2.98 6.65 -23.44
C GLY A 409 -3.20 5.20 -23.00
N ASP A 410 -2.76 4.22 -23.80
CA ASP A 410 -2.85 2.79 -23.49
C ASP A 410 -2.09 2.42 -22.20
N ASN A 411 -0.90 3.01 -22.00
CA ASN A 411 -0.14 2.85 -20.76
C ASN A 411 -0.85 3.49 -19.56
N GLY A 412 -1.48 4.66 -19.75
CA GLY A 412 -2.32 5.30 -18.74
C GLY A 412 -3.50 4.41 -18.33
N ARG A 413 -4.15 3.76 -19.30
CA ARG A 413 -5.22 2.77 -19.05
C ARG A 413 -4.73 1.57 -18.24
N LYS A 414 -3.55 1.04 -18.56
CA LYS A 414 -2.94 -0.04 -17.76
C LYS A 414 -2.68 0.43 -16.32
N ARG A 415 -2.11 1.62 -16.15
CA ARG A 415 -1.86 2.22 -14.83
C ARG A 415 -3.14 2.40 -14.02
N TYR A 416 -4.24 2.81 -14.66
CA TYR A 416 -5.56 2.86 -14.02
C TYR A 416 -5.96 1.49 -13.43
N LEU A 417 -5.89 0.42 -14.23
CA LEU A 417 -6.25 -0.92 -13.78
C LEU A 417 -5.39 -1.36 -12.58
N ASP A 418 -4.09 -1.10 -12.65
CA ASP A 418 -3.10 -1.53 -11.65
C ASP A 418 -3.19 -0.75 -10.32
N ARG A 419 -3.61 0.52 -10.34
CA ARG A 419 -3.49 1.41 -9.16
C ARG A 419 -4.74 2.18 -8.75
N TYR A 420 -5.64 2.47 -9.68
CA TYR A 420 -6.76 3.41 -9.47
C TYR A 420 -8.13 2.79 -9.72
N SER A 421 -8.19 1.48 -9.97
CA SER A 421 -9.46 0.75 -10.07
C SER A 421 -10.13 0.65 -8.70
N SER A 422 -11.46 0.60 -8.69
CA SER A 422 -12.25 0.44 -7.48
C SER A 422 -11.89 -0.82 -6.68
N ASN A 423 -11.44 -1.90 -7.33
CA ASN A 423 -10.98 -3.12 -6.67
C ASN A 423 -9.70 -2.90 -5.86
N VAL A 424 -8.72 -2.17 -6.41
CA VAL A 424 -7.47 -1.82 -5.71
C VAL A 424 -7.77 -0.91 -4.53
N PHE A 425 -8.61 0.10 -4.74
CA PHE A 425 -9.05 1.00 -3.68
C PHE A 425 -9.78 0.26 -2.55
N ARG A 426 -10.71 -0.63 -2.90
CA ARG A 426 -11.43 -1.49 -1.95
C ARG A 426 -10.47 -2.30 -1.09
N ALA A 427 -9.52 -3.01 -1.70
CA ALA A 427 -8.56 -3.84 -0.98
C ALA A 427 -7.74 -3.01 0.02
N ASN A 428 -7.25 -1.84 -0.41
CA ASN A 428 -6.48 -0.95 0.46
C ASN A 428 -7.31 -0.39 1.63
N MET A 429 -8.56 0.01 1.37
CA MET A 429 -9.46 0.53 2.41
C MET A 429 -9.82 -0.55 3.44
N LEU A 430 -10.14 -1.77 3.01
CA LEU A 430 -10.42 -2.88 3.93
C LEU A 430 -9.21 -3.21 4.81
N ASN A 431 -8.03 -3.36 4.20
CA ASN A 431 -6.78 -3.59 4.95
C ASN A 431 -6.53 -2.48 5.98
N MET A 432 -6.84 -1.23 5.62
CA MET A 432 -6.69 -0.09 6.53
C MET A 432 -7.64 -0.20 7.72
N TYR A 433 -8.94 -0.45 7.48
CA TYR A 433 -9.92 -0.57 8.55
C TYR A 433 -9.64 -1.76 9.47
N GLU A 434 -9.29 -2.91 8.91
CA GLU A 434 -8.88 -4.10 9.66
C GLU A 434 -7.65 -3.79 10.53
N SER A 435 -6.62 -3.14 9.95
CA SER A 435 -5.43 -2.77 10.71
C SER A 435 -5.74 -1.81 11.88
N CYS A 436 -6.76 -0.95 11.75
CA CYS A 436 -7.17 -0.03 12.81
C CYS A 436 -7.81 -0.75 14.00
N LEU A 437 -8.64 -1.76 13.76
CA LEU A 437 -9.25 -2.55 14.83
C LEU A 437 -8.24 -3.49 15.50
N HIS A 438 -7.34 -4.06 14.69
CA HIS A 438 -6.29 -4.95 15.17
C HIS A 438 -5.05 -4.21 15.70
N SER A 439 -4.99 -2.88 15.60
CA SER A 439 -3.94 -2.03 16.20
C SER A 439 -3.95 -2.03 17.74
N GLY A 440 -4.95 -2.67 18.37
CA GLY A 440 -4.93 -3.01 19.79
C GLY A 440 -4.06 -4.23 20.13
N ASP A 441 -3.69 -5.03 19.13
CA ASP A 441 -2.73 -6.12 19.31
C ASP A 441 -1.34 -5.59 18.94
N ASN A 442 -0.40 -5.60 19.89
CA ASN A 442 1.04 -5.34 19.68
C ASN A 442 1.67 -6.43 18.78
N LYS A 443 1.12 -6.66 17.58
CA LYS A 443 1.62 -7.66 16.65
C LYS A 443 2.96 -7.22 16.08
N ILE A 444 3.87 -8.17 15.98
CA ILE A 444 5.19 -7.99 15.39
C ILE A 444 4.99 -7.80 13.88
N LYS A 445 5.24 -6.58 13.38
CA LYS A 445 5.19 -6.31 11.94
C LYS A 445 6.34 -7.05 11.28
N THR A 446 5.98 -7.93 10.35
CA THR A 446 6.89 -8.86 9.71
C THR A 446 6.81 -8.73 8.21
N LEU A 447 7.96 -8.71 7.54
CA LEU A 447 8.05 -8.75 6.09
C LEU A 447 8.66 -10.08 5.64
N ILE A 448 7.93 -10.86 4.85
CA ILE A 448 8.50 -12.00 4.10
C ILE A 448 9.05 -11.47 2.77
N VAL A 449 10.32 -11.75 2.48
CA VAL A 449 10.94 -11.43 1.19
C VAL A 449 11.05 -12.71 0.38
N THR A 450 10.40 -12.73 -0.80
CA THR A 450 10.26 -13.94 -1.64
C THR A 450 10.18 -13.58 -3.13
N GLY A 451 9.79 -14.54 -3.97
CA GLY A 451 9.52 -14.35 -5.41
C GLY A 451 10.47 -15.10 -6.35
N GLN A 452 11.64 -15.49 -5.85
CA GLN A 452 12.57 -16.39 -6.52
C GLN A 452 13.16 -17.36 -5.49
N SER A 453 13.18 -18.65 -5.83
CA SER A 453 13.79 -19.70 -5.01
C SER A 453 14.00 -20.94 -5.87
N ASN A 454 15.03 -21.72 -5.54
CA ASN A 454 15.21 -23.08 -6.04
C ASN A 454 14.15 -24.06 -5.47
N HIS A 455 13.34 -23.65 -4.49
CA HIS A 455 12.16 -24.37 -4.00
C HIS A 455 10.85 -23.67 -4.39
N LYS A 456 9.71 -24.28 -4.03
CA LYS A 456 8.37 -23.75 -4.33
C LYS A 456 8.02 -22.57 -3.42
N TRP A 457 8.60 -21.40 -3.69
CA TRP A 457 8.39 -20.19 -2.88
C TRP A 457 6.92 -19.78 -2.74
N LYS A 458 6.07 -20.06 -3.75
CA LYS A 458 4.62 -19.83 -3.69
C LYS A 458 3.91 -20.69 -2.64
N VAL A 459 4.53 -21.78 -2.21
CA VAL A 459 4.04 -22.66 -1.13
C VAL A 459 4.67 -22.26 0.20
N SER A 460 6.01 -22.11 0.26
CA SER A 460 6.70 -21.75 1.50
C SER A 460 6.27 -20.39 2.05
N SER A 461 6.21 -19.36 1.23
CA SER A 461 5.79 -18.02 1.67
C SER A 461 4.38 -18.01 2.26
N VAL A 462 3.45 -18.80 1.71
CA VAL A 462 2.08 -18.93 2.24
C VAL A 462 2.08 -19.73 3.53
N ALA A 463 2.82 -20.84 3.61
CA ALA A 463 2.93 -21.64 4.83
C ALA A 463 3.58 -20.86 5.98
N ILE A 464 4.69 -20.15 5.74
CA ILE A 464 5.35 -19.27 6.72
C ILE A 464 4.38 -18.19 7.18
N LYS A 465 3.67 -17.53 6.25
CA LYS A 465 2.66 -16.51 6.59
C LYS A 465 1.58 -17.10 7.50
N GLN A 466 1.04 -18.27 7.17
CA GLN A 466 0.01 -18.93 7.97
C GLN A 466 0.53 -19.31 9.36
N ILE A 467 1.72 -19.90 9.46
CA ILE A 467 2.35 -20.24 10.74
C ILE A 467 2.45 -19.00 11.64
N LEU A 468 2.98 -17.90 11.10
CA LEU A 468 3.16 -16.65 11.85
C LEU A 468 1.83 -15.99 12.23
N GLU A 469 0.91 -15.79 11.28
CA GLU A 469 -0.36 -15.09 11.54
C GLU A 469 -1.31 -15.89 12.44
N ASN A 470 -1.33 -17.22 12.32
CA ASN A 470 -2.21 -18.06 13.13
C ASN A 470 -1.83 -18.06 14.61
N SER A 471 -0.60 -17.69 14.97
CA SER A 471 -0.20 -17.49 16.36
C SER A 471 -0.89 -16.29 17.03
N GLY A 472 -1.44 -15.36 16.23
CA GLY A 472 -1.97 -14.09 16.71
C GLY A 472 -0.90 -13.05 17.07
N LEU A 473 0.39 -13.39 17.05
CA LEU A 473 1.50 -12.51 17.45
C LEU A 473 2.08 -11.66 16.32
N PHE A 474 1.86 -12.04 15.06
CA PHE A 474 2.52 -11.40 13.91
C PHE A 474 1.49 -10.77 12.96
N ALA A 475 1.88 -9.64 12.38
CA ALA A 475 1.20 -9.04 11.23
C ALA A 475 2.15 -9.13 10.04
N VAL A 476 1.79 -9.89 9.02
CA VAL A 476 2.75 -10.34 7.99
C VAL A 476 2.42 -9.74 6.61
N ASN A 477 3.35 -8.97 6.09
CA ASN A 477 3.37 -8.53 4.69
C ASN A 477 4.33 -9.39 3.87
N VAL A 478 4.14 -9.42 2.55
CA VAL A 478 4.98 -10.18 1.63
C VAL A 478 5.49 -9.25 0.52
N ALA A 479 6.81 -9.16 0.38
CA ALA A 479 7.47 -8.53 -0.76
C ALA A 479 7.85 -9.61 -1.77
N VAL A 480 7.19 -9.59 -2.93
CA VAL A 480 7.45 -10.52 -4.04
C VAL A 480 8.31 -9.82 -5.07
N SER A 481 9.50 -10.35 -5.32
CA SER A 481 10.39 -9.90 -6.38
C SER A 481 9.84 -10.23 -7.78
N PRO A 482 10.28 -9.50 -8.82
CA PRO A 482 10.10 -9.92 -10.21
C PRO A 482 10.61 -11.34 -10.46
N GLU A 483 10.08 -12.00 -11.49
CA GLU A 483 10.55 -13.32 -11.91
C GLU A 483 12.02 -13.31 -12.33
N THR A 484 12.68 -14.46 -12.25
CA THR A 484 14.10 -14.62 -12.62
C THR A 484 14.41 -14.07 -14.01
N GLY A 485 15.45 -13.27 -14.11
CA GLY A 485 15.90 -12.58 -15.32
C GLY A 485 15.11 -11.31 -15.67
N LYS A 486 14.12 -10.89 -14.86
CA LYS A 486 13.39 -9.63 -15.06
C LYS A 486 14.08 -8.45 -14.36
N ILE A 487 13.68 -7.24 -14.75
CA ILE A 487 14.25 -6.00 -14.23
C ILE A 487 13.90 -5.84 -12.74
N MET A 488 14.93 -5.82 -11.89
CA MET A 488 14.81 -5.69 -10.44
C MET A 488 14.74 -4.25 -9.92
N SER A 489 14.91 -3.23 -10.76
CA SER A 489 15.08 -1.83 -10.33
C SER A 489 13.94 -1.26 -9.48
N ASN A 490 12.73 -1.80 -9.61
CA ASN A 490 11.55 -1.39 -8.85
C ASN A 490 11.30 -2.25 -7.59
N PHE A 491 12.11 -3.28 -7.35
CA PHE A 491 12.01 -4.11 -6.16
C PHE A 491 12.70 -3.42 -4.97
N LYS A 492 11.95 -2.54 -4.29
CA LYS A 492 12.43 -1.72 -3.17
C LYS A 492 11.52 -1.86 -1.93
N PRO A 493 11.58 -3.00 -1.21
CA PRO A 493 10.82 -3.15 0.03
C PRO A 493 11.29 -2.16 1.09
N ASP A 494 10.35 -1.60 1.87
CA ASP A 494 10.66 -0.72 2.99
C ASP A 494 10.93 -1.53 4.27
N PHE A 495 12.18 -1.97 4.46
CA PHE A 495 12.57 -2.78 5.62
C PHE A 495 12.43 -2.03 6.95
N ALA A 496 12.55 -0.70 6.96
CA ALA A 496 12.55 0.10 8.17
C ALA A 496 11.18 0.13 8.88
N SER A 497 10.09 -0.18 8.16
CA SER A 497 8.73 -0.24 8.69
C SER A 497 8.41 -1.53 9.49
N TYR A 498 9.35 -2.48 9.58
CA TYR A 498 9.13 -3.79 10.19
C TYR A 498 10.04 -4.03 11.39
N GLN A 499 9.63 -4.90 12.32
CA GLN A 499 10.51 -5.39 13.38
C GLN A 499 11.23 -6.68 12.97
N LEU A 500 10.66 -7.43 12.03
CA LEU A 500 11.14 -8.73 11.58
C LEU A 500 11.15 -8.84 10.05
N VAL A 501 12.24 -9.36 9.50
CA VAL A 501 12.33 -9.75 8.09
C VAL A 501 12.59 -11.25 8.00
N VAL A 502 11.73 -11.98 7.28
CA VAL A 502 11.90 -13.41 6.98
C VAL A 502 12.36 -13.56 5.54
N LEU A 503 13.51 -14.18 5.33
CA LEU A 503 14.06 -14.42 4.00
C LEU A 503 13.66 -15.81 3.50
N ASP A 504 12.85 -15.84 2.46
CA ASP A 504 12.44 -17.00 1.66
C ASP A 504 12.83 -16.72 0.19
N TYR A 505 14.11 -16.40 -0.02
CA TYR A 505 14.61 -15.91 -1.30
C TYR A 505 15.95 -16.53 -1.69
N ASN A 506 15.99 -17.12 -2.89
CA ASN A 506 17.19 -17.61 -3.54
C ASN A 506 17.07 -17.34 -5.05
N GLY A 507 17.71 -16.27 -5.52
CA GLY A 507 17.59 -15.85 -6.91
C GLY A 507 18.47 -14.65 -7.25
N ASP A 508 18.02 -13.87 -8.23
CA ASP A 508 18.75 -12.73 -8.78
C ASP A 508 19.17 -11.73 -7.72
N ARG A 509 20.32 -11.08 -7.98
CA ARG A 509 20.88 -10.02 -7.14
C ARG A 509 19.88 -8.88 -6.96
N TRP A 510 19.71 -8.41 -5.72
CA TRP A 510 18.90 -7.22 -5.45
C TRP A 510 19.58 -5.95 -5.98
N PRO A 511 18.82 -4.89 -6.28
CA PRO A 511 19.40 -3.59 -6.58
C PRO A 511 20.23 -3.08 -5.40
N GLU A 512 21.31 -2.34 -5.67
CA GLU A 512 22.21 -1.78 -4.65
C GLU A 512 21.46 -0.97 -3.56
N GLU A 513 20.43 -0.22 -3.94
CA GLU A 513 19.60 0.54 -3.00
C GLU A 513 18.83 -0.37 -2.03
N THR A 514 18.32 -1.50 -2.53
CA THR A 514 17.61 -2.51 -1.73
C THR A 514 18.58 -3.26 -0.81
N GLU A 515 19.78 -3.58 -1.30
CA GLU A 515 20.84 -4.15 -0.49
C GLU A 515 21.22 -3.23 0.67
N LYS A 516 21.45 -1.95 0.37
CA LYS A 516 21.77 -0.94 1.38
C LYS A 516 20.65 -0.78 2.40
N SER A 517 19.39 -0.69 1.95
CA SER A 517 18.25 -0.58 2.85
C SER A 517 18.11 -1.80 3.78
N PHE A 518 18.37 -3.01 3.27
CA PHE A 518 18.38 -4.22 4.09
C PHE A 518 19.52 -4.21 5.10
N LEU A 519 20.75 -3.84 4.69
CA LEU A 519 21.87 -3.72 5.62
C LEU A 519 21.61 -2.67 6.71
N ASP A 520 21.08 -1.50 6.35
CA ASP A 520 20.71 -0.46 7.31
C ASP A 520 19.71 -0.98 8.36
N PHE A 521 18.74 -1.81 7.95
CA PHE A 521 17.78 -2.45 8.86
C PHE A 521 18.49 -3.42 9.83
N VAL A 522 19.36 -4.29 9.31
CA VAL A 522 20.11 -5.25 10.12
C VAL A 522 21.06 -4.56 11.10
N GLU A 523 21.84 -3.58 10.64
CA GLU A 523 22.80 -2.83 11.47
C GLU A 523 22.13 -2.05 12.60
N LYS A 524 20.89 -1.57 12.39
CA LYS A 524 20.06 -0.91 13.42
C LYS A 524 19.45 -1.89 14.44
N GLY A 525 19.70 -3.19 14.30
CA GLY A 525 19.22 -4.22 15.22
C GLY A 525 17.89 -4.86 14.82
N GLY A 526 17.52 -4.78 13.55
CA GLY A 526 16.36 -5.47 12.99
C GLY A 526 16.46 -6.99 13.18
N GLY A 527 15.32 -7.63 13.43
CA GLY A 527 15.24 -9.09 13.52
C GLY A 527 15.26 -9.74 12.13
N VAL A 528 16.01 -10.82 11.97
CA VAL A 528 16.06 -11.58 10.70
C VAL A 528 15.84 -13.06 10.93
N VAL A 529 15.01 -13.68 10.09
CA VAL A 529 14.92 -15.14 9.96
C VAL A 529 15.50 -15.54 8.60
N ILE A 530 16.51 -16.41 8.63
CA ILE A 530 17.04 -17.09 7.45
C ILE A 530 16.37 -18.44 7.37
N TYR A 531 15.49 -18.61 6.37
CA TYR A 531 14.74 -19.84 6.18
C TYR A 531 15.34 -20.67 5.04
N HIS A 532 15.70 -21.91 5.38
CA HIS A 532 16.05 -22.98 4.45
C HIS A 532 17.01 -22.49 3.34
N ALA A 533 16.57 -22.44 2.09
CA ALA A 533 17.40 -22.08 0.94
C ALA A 533 17.83 -20.60 0.86
N ALA A 534 17.36 -19.72 1.74
CA ALA A 534 17.84 -18.34 1.80
C ALA A 534 19.35 -18.27 2.05
N ASN A 535 19.93 -19.25 2.76
CA ASN A 535 21.38 -19.35 2.96
C ASN A 535 22.17 -19.69 1.67
N ASN A 536 21.50 -20.04 0.57
CA ASN A 536 22.13 -20.29 -0.72
C ASN A 536 22.34 -18.99 -1.50
N ALA A 537 21.54 -17.96 -1.26
CA ALA A 537 21.55 -16.73 -2.05
C ALA A 537 22.89 -15.99 -1.98
N PHE A 538 23.16 -15.19 -3.02
CA PHE A 538 24.15 -14.11 -2.99
C PHE A 538 25.58 -14.51 -2.61
N LYS A 539 26.15 -15.52 -3.29
CA LYS A 539 27.51 -16.03 -2.99
C LYS A 539 28.59 -14.95 -2.94
N ASP A 540 28.50 -13.94 -3.79
CA ASP A 540 29.52 -12.88 -3.88
C ASP A 540 29.32 -11.72 -2.89
N TRP A 541 28.23 -11.74 -2.10
CA TRP A 541 27.93 -10.68 -1.12
C TRP A 541 28.49 -10.98 0.25
N LYS A 542 29.67 -10.42 0.52
CA LYS A 542 30.38 -10.65 1.79
C LYS A 542 29.51 -10.39 3.03
N GLU A 543 28.80 -9.27 3.08
CA GLU A 543 27.96 -8.94 4.25
C GLU A 543 26.75 -9.86 4.40
N TYR A 544 26.12 -10.28 3.30
CA TYR A 544 25.05 -11.28 3.38
C TYR A 544 25.55 -12.64 3.86
N ASN A 545 26.71 -13.09 3.37
CA ASN A 545 27.32 -14.34 3.84
C ASN A 545 27.70 -14.28 5.32
N ARG A 546 27.98 -13.09 5.86
CA ARG A 546 28.11 -12.88 7.31
C ARG A 546 26.75 -12.99 8.01
N ILE A 547 25.73 -12.30 7.52
CA ILE A 547 24.36 -12.32 8.08
C ILE A 547 23.80 -13.76 8.18
N ILE A 548 24.00 -14.60 7.17
CA ILE A 548 23.54 -16.00 7.22
C ILE A 548 24.44 -16.91 8.07
N GLY A 549 25.64 -16.46 8.45
CA GLY A 549 26.62 -17.22 9.22
C GLY A 549 27.38 -18.27 8.39
N PHE A 550 26.66 -19.09 7.65
CA PHE A 550 27.18 -20.00 6.64
C PHE A 550 26.22 -20.15 5.46
N GLY A 551 26.78 -20.47 4.29
CA GLY A 551 26.02 -20.70 3.07
C GLY A 551 26.36 -22.06 2.44
N GLY A 552 25.51 -22.47 1.50
CA GLY A 552 25.72 -23.69 0.72
C GLY A 552 25.39 -23.46 -0.76
N TRP A 553 25.69 -24.45 -1.59
CA TRP A 553 25.42 -24.45 -3.03
C TRP A 553 26.02 -23.23 -3.76
N GLU A 554 25.56 -22.96 -4.98
CA GLU A 554 26.04 -21.85 -5.83
C GLU A 554 27.56 -21.91 -6.12
N ASP A 555 28.09 -23.12 -6.31
CA ASP A 555 29.53 -23.38 -6.51
C ASP A 555 30.45 -22.98 -5.35
N ARG A 556 29.90 -22.73 -4.16
CA ARG A 556 30.72 -22.50 -2.96
C ARG A 556 31.48 -23.79 -2.58
N ASN A 557 32.70 -23.61 -2.09
CA ASN A 557 33.62 -24.67 -1.66
C ASN A 557 34.43 -24.20 -0.43
N GLU A 558 35.58 -24.81 -0.14
CA GLU A 558 36.47 -24.40 0.96
C GLU A 558 36.87 -22.91 0.94
N MET A 559 36.83 -22.23 -0.21
CA MET A 559 37.09 -20.80 -0.32
C MET A 559 36.01 -19.92 0.33
N ALA A 560 34.81 -20.46 0.54
CA ALA A 560 33.73 -19.76 1.24
C ALA A 560 33.95 -19.71 2.76
N GLY A 561 34.80 -20.60 3.30
CA GLY A 561 35.12 -20.66 4.72
C GLY A 561 35.30 -22.10 5.25
N PRO A 562 35.59 -22.25 6.55
CA PRO A 562 35.67 -23.56 7.19
C PRO A 562 34.36 -24.33 7.04
N TYR A 563 34.46 -25.66 7.00
CA TYR A 563 33.34 -26.55 7.25
C TYR A 563 33.04 -26.56 8.75
N ILE A 564 31.80 -26.24 9.10
CA ILE A 564 31.37 -26.07 10.48
C ILE A 564 30.39 -27.18 10.84
N TYR A 565 30.74 -27.96 11.85
CA TYR A 565 29.94 -29.09 12.34
C TYR A 565 30.12 -29.27 13.85
N MET A 566 29.30 -30.13 14.45
CA MET A 566 29.36 -30.45 15.87
C MET A 566 30.18 -31.72 16.11
N ARG A 567 31.02 -31.71 17.15
CA ARG A 567 31.72 -32.89 17.64
C ARG A 567 31.92 -32.79 19.14
N ASP A 568 31.59 -33.86 19.87
CA ASP A 568 31.74 -33.93 21.33
C ASP A 568 31.06 -32.73 22.04
N GLY A 569 29.90 -32.30 21.52
CA GLY A 569 29.12 -31.17 22.06
C GLY A 569 29.70 -29.78 21.78
N ARG A 570 30.69 -29.65 20.88
CA ARG A 570 31.35 -28.38 20.55
C ARG A 570 31.36 -28.13 19.04
N LEU A 571 31.32 -26.85 18.65
CA LEU A 571 31.54 -26.43 17.28
C LEU A 571 33.00 -26.68 16.85
N VAL A 572 33.17 -27.30 15.69
CA VAL A 572 34.46 -27.48 15.03
C VAL A 572 34.49 -26.66 13.75
N TYR A 573 35.59 -25.94 13.54
CA TYR A 573 35.85 -25.12 12.36
C TYR A 573 36.96 -25.76 11.55
N ASP A 574 36.59 -26.64 10.61
CA ASP A 574 37.54 -27.36 9.77
C ASP A 574 37.93 -26.53 8.55
N LYS A 575 39.15 -25.96 8.60
CA LYS A 575 39.75 -25.17 7.52
C LYS A 575 40.58 -26.01 6.55
N GLU A 576 40.84 -27.27 6.88
CA GLU A 576 41.84 -28.09 6.19
C GLU A 576 41.19 -29.04 5.18
N SER A 577 39.98 -29.53 5.48
CA SER A 577 39.26 -30.43 4.57
C SER A 577 38.76 -29.66 3.33
N PRO A 578 39.20 -30.03 2.11
CA PRO A 578 38.62 -29.47 0.88
C PRO A 578 37.21 -30.03 0.64
N GLY A 579 36.42 -29.37 -0.21
CA GLY A 579 35.14 -29.89 -0.67
C GLY A 579 34.07 -28.82 -0.86
N CYS A 580 32.89 -29.27 -1.30
CA CYS A 580 31.74 -28.38 -1.50
C CYS A 580 31.32 -27.69 -0.19
N ALA A 581 30.61 -26.57 -0.35
CA ALA A 581 29.84 -25.95 0.71
C ALA A 581 28.36 -26.30 0.49
N GLY A 582 27.77 -26.99 1.46
CA GLY A 582 26.39 -27.46 1.41
C GLY A 582 26.22 -28.75 0.62
N SER A 583 25.53 -29.68 1.24
CA SER A 583 24.98 -30.90 0.68
C SER A 583 23.90 -31.40 1.64
N HIS A 584 23.19 -32.46 1.26
CA HIS A 584 22.31 -33.19 2.14
C HIS A 584 22.14 -34.61 1.59
N GLY A 585 21.79 -35.54 2.47
CA GLY A 585 21.37 -36.89 2.08
C GLY A 585 19.98 -36.90 1.43
N PHE A 586 19.39 -38.09 1.30
CA PHE A 586 17.98 -38.23 0.95
C PHE A 586 17.08 -37.63 2.03
N GLN A 587 15.90 -37.14 1.64
CA GLN A 587 14.89 -36.68 2.59
C GLN A 587 14.43 -37.83 3.48
N HIS A 588 14.55 -37.67 4.80
CA HIS A 588 14.19 -38.68 5.79
C HIS A 588 13.80 -38.00 7.11
N GLU A 589 13.21 -38.77 8.03
CA GLU A 589 13.01 -38.32 9.41
C GLU A 589 14.31 -38.45 10.20
N PHE A 590 14.64 -37.45 11.02
CA PHE A 590 15.84 -37.45 11.84
C PHE A 590 15.59 -36.84 13.21
N VAL A 591 16.42 -37.21 14.19
CA VAL A 591 16.35 -36.67 15.55
C VAL A 591 17.22 -35.43 15.64
N LEU A 592 16.64 -34.37 16.19
CA LEU A 592 17.31 -33.12 16.52
C LEU A 592 17.56 -33.05 18.02
N ASN A 593 18.83 -32.82 18.38
CA ASN A 593 19.31 -32.73 19.75
C ASN A 593 19.56 -31.27 20.13
N CYS A 594 19.02 -30.85 21.26
CA CYS A 594 19.15 -29.50 21.80
C CYS A 594 20.56 -29.29 22.36
N SER A 595 21.25 -28.26 21.87
CA SER A 595 22.59 -27.89 22.35
C SER A 595 22.58 -26.78 23.42
N ASN A 596 21.55 -25.93 23.44
CA ASN A 596 21.41 -24.85 24.41
C ASN A 596 19.98 -24.82 24.96
N PRO A 597 19.63 -25.55 26.02
CA PRO A 597 18.26 -25.63 26.54
C PRO A 597 17.79 -24.37 27.28
N GLU A 598 18.70 -23.45 27.64
CA GLU A 598 18.36 -22.22 28.36
C GLU A 598 18.06 -21.03 27.43
N HIS A 599 18.37 -21.15 26.14
CA HIS A 599 18.08 -20.11 25.15
C HIS A 599 16.56 -19.86 25.06
N PRO A 600 16.07 -18.61 24.95
CA PRO A 600 14.62 -18.33 24.92
C PRO A 600 13.82 -19.14 23.90
N VAL A 601 14.41 -19.43 22.73
CA VAL A 601 13.80 -20.23 21.67
C VAL A 601 13.62 -21.71 22.05
N THR A 602 14.55 -22.28 22.80
CA THR A 602 14.57 -23.71 23.15
C THR A 602 14.04 -24.00 24.55
N LYS A 603 13.94 -22.97 25.40
CA LYS A 603 13.54 -23.11 26.79
C LYS A 603 12.22 -23.87 26.95
N GLY A 604 12.29 -24.99 27.68
CA GLY A 604 11.15 -25.88 27.92
C GLY A 604 10.81 -26.85 26.79
N LEU A 605 11.44 -26.75 25.61
CA LEU A 605 11.30 -27.78 24.57
C LEU A 605 12.04 -29.07 24.99
N PRO A 606 11.63 -30.24 24.48
CA PRO A 606 12.36 -31.49 24.65
C PRO A 606 13.83 -31.36 24.22
N VAL A 607 14.72 -32.01 24.99
CA VAL A 607 16.17 -32.05 24.69
C VAL A 607 16.50 -32.83 23.41
N ALA A 608 15.59 -33.70 22.97
CA ALA A 608 15.65 -34.38 21.69
C ALA A 608 14.24 -34.55 21.12
N TRP A 609 14.07 -34.34 19.81
CA TRP A 609 12.79 -34.53 19.12
C TRP A 609 12.98 -34.96 17.67
N ARG A 610 12.00 -35.71 17.13
CA ARG A 610 12.03 -36.21 15.76
C ARG A 610 11.36 -35.23 14.81
N HIS A 611 12.13 -34.73 13.85
CA HIS A 611 11.61 -33.93 12.75
C HIS A 611 11.03 -34.84 11.67
N ALA A 612 9.99 -34.35 10.99
CA ALA A 612 9.37 -35.08 9.90
C ALA A 612 10.33 -35.22 8.71
N GLN A 613 9.88 -35.91 7.65
CA GLN A 613 10.68 -36.10 6.44
C GLN A 613 11.15 -34.75 5.85
N ASP A 614 12.47 -34.52 5.86
CA ASP A 614 13.09 -33.26 5.43
C ASP A 614 14.57 -33.46 5.04
N GLU A 615 15.25 -32.39 4.68
CA GLU A 615 16.67 -32.33 4.32
C GLU A 615 17.52 -31.89 5.51
N LEU A 616 18.28 -32.82 6.10
CA LEU A 616 19.34 -32.46 7.05
C LEU A 616 20.56 -31.99 6.27
N TYR A 617 20.79 -30.68 6.27
CA TYR A 617 21.93 -30.06 5.60
C TYR A 617 23.25 -30.49 6.25
N ASP A 618 24.25 -30.75 5.43
CA ASP A 618 25.60 -31.12 5.82
C ASP A 618 26.65 -30.36 5.01
N ARG A 619 27.92 -30.45 5.41
CA ARG A 619 29.06 -29.81 4.71
C ARG A 619 28.91 -28.30 4.53
N MET A 620 28.14 -27.63 5.40
CA MET A 620 27.91 -26.19 5.30
C MET A 620 29.18 -25.40 5.61
N ARG A 621 29.45 -24.33 4.84
CA ARG A 621 30.66 -23.52 4.98
C ARG A 621 30.34 -22.03 4.98
N GLY A 622 31.17 -21.24 5.64
CA GLY A 622 31.05 -19.79 5.58
C GLY A 622 31.88 -19.06 6.62
N PRO A 623 31.62 -17.76 6.84
CA PRO A 623 32.34 -16.96 7.83
C PRO A 623 32.31 -17.55 9.25
N GLY A 624 31.26 -18.31 9.58
CA GLY A 624 31.20 -19.11 10.80
C GLY A 624 30.94 -18.32 12.07
N ILE A 625 30.29 -17.16 11.94
CA ILE A 625 29.90 -16.29 13.05
C ILE A 625 28.64 -16.79 13.77
N VAL A 626 28.64 -18.07 14.14
CA VAL A 626 27.56 -18.71 14.92
C VAL A 626 27.64 -18.26 16.38
N LYS A 627 26.51 -17.84 16.95
CA LYS A 627 26.41 -17.39 18.34
C LYS A 627 25.98 -18.53 19.27
N ASP A 628 24.78 -19.07 19.03
CA ASP A 628 24.23 -20.19 19.78
C ASP A 628 23.77 -21.29 18.82
N VAL A 629 24.25 -22.52 19.01
CA VAL A 629 23.66 -23.70 18.38
C VAL A 629 22.45 -24.11 19.19
N LEU A 630 21.29 -24.15 18.57
CA LEU A 630 20.02 -24.50 19.24
C LEU A 630 19.72 -25.98 19.06
N PHE A 631 19.69 -26.46 17.82
CA PHE A 631 19.48 -27.86 17.49
C PHE A 631 20.44 -28.34 16.40
N GLY A 632 20.92 -29.58 16.55
CA GLY A 632 21.69 -30.29 15.54
C GLY A 632 21.24 -31.74 15.39
N GLY A 633 21.56 -32.38 14.28
CA GLY A 633 21.17 -33.76 13.97
C GLY A 633 22.31 -34.56 13.36
N TYR A 634 22.31 -35.87 13.55
CA TYR A 634 23.31 -36.75 12.95
C TYR A 634 22.99 -37.01 11.46
N SER A 635 23.88 -36.58 10.57
CA SER A 635 23.75 -36.80 9.13
C SER A 635 24.18 -38.23 8.78
N ASP A 636 23.21 -39.14 8.73
CA ASP A 636 23.44 -40.58 8.60
C ASP A 636 24.01 -40.97 7.22
N PRO A 637 25.18 -41.64 7.15
CA PRO A 637 25.73 -42.16 5.89
C PRO A 637 24.77 -43.11 5.14
N ALA A 638 23.85 -43.79 5.84
CA ALA A 638 22.83 -44.66 5.23
C ALA A 638 21.86 -43.88 4.33
N THR A 639 21.65 -42.59 4.62
CA THR A 639 20.86 -41.68 3.78
C THR A 639 21.74 -40.84 2.85
N LYS A 640 23.04 -41.18 2.70
CA LYS A 640 24.09 -40.42 2.01
C LYS A 640 24.54 -39.14 2.73
N GLY A 641 24.32 -39.06 4.04
CA GLY A 641 24.81 -37.99 4.89
C GLY A 641 26.33 -37.97 5.08
N SER A 642 26.81 -36.97 5.82
CA SER A 642 28.24 -36.72 6.07
C SER A 642 28.87 -37.66 7.11
N GLY A 643 28.06 -38.36 7.91
CA GLY A 643 28.51 -39.16 9.06
C GLY A 643 28.84 -38.33 10.30
N ARG A 644 28.34 -37.10 10.39
CA ARG A 644 28.66 -36.12 11.45
C ARG A 644 27.40 -35.51 12.03
N ASP A 645 27.53 -34.92 13.22
CA ASP A 645 26.49 -34.08 13.79
C ASP A 645 26.52 -32.69 13.13
N GLU A 646 25.45 -32.34 12.44
CA GLU A 646 25.29 -31.10 11.69
C GLU A 646 24.35 -30.14 12.41
N MET A 647 24.53 -28.84 12.18
CA MET A 647 23.63 -27.81 12.73
C MET A 647 22.36 -27.71 11.88
N ALA A 648 21.22 -27.65 12.55
CA ALA A 648 19.92 -27.44 11.89
C ALA A 648 19.28 -26.09 12.25
N ILE A 649 19.44 -25.66 13.51
CA ILE A 649 18.87 -24.41 14.02
C ILE A 649 19.90 -23.71 14.91
N PHE A 650 20.17 -22.45 14.64
CA PHE A 650 21.18 -21.67 15.34
C PHE A 650 20.93 -20.16 15.21
N THR A 651 21.69 -19.37 15.96
CA THR A 651 21.67 -17.90 15.88
C THR A 651 23.01 -17.37 15.38
N VAL A 652 23.00 -16.18 14.77
CA VAL A 652 24.21 -15.57 14.16
C VAL A 652 24.64 -14.34 14.96
N ASP A 653 25.94 -14.21 15.21
CA ASP A 653 26.53 -13.05 15.90
C ASP A 653 26.85 -11.93 14.89
N TYR A 654 25.90 -11.01 14.70
CA TYR A 654 26.04 -9.88 13.77
C TYR A 654 25.61 -8.56 14.42
N GLY A 655 26.56 -7.90 15.09
CA GLY A 655 26.36 -6.56 15.67
C GLY A 655 25.21 -6.53 16.66
N LYS A 656 24.20 -5.69 16.40
CA LYS A 656 22.99 -5.55 17.23
C LYS A 656 21.82 -6.39 16.74
N ALA A 657 21.93 -7.03 15.57
CA ALA A 657 20.86 -7.81 14.97
C ALA A 657 20.62 -9.09 15.78
N ARG A 658 19.37 -9.55 15.78
CA ARG A 658 19.02 -10.89 16.24
C ARG A 658 18.63 -11.70 15.03
N ILE A 659 19.47 -12.68 14.70
CA ILE A 659 19.32 -13.48 13.49
C ILE A 659 19.07 -14.92 13.91
N PHE A 660 17.92 -15.45 13.53
CA PHE A 660 17.55 -16.85 13.69
C PHE A 660 17.71 -17.55 12.35
N HIS A 661 18.46 -18.65 12.32
CA HIS A 661 18.70 -19.43 11.11
C HIS A 661 18.15 -20.84 11.32
N THR A 662 17.30 -21.27 10.40
CA THR A 662 16.85 -22.66 10.31
C THR A 662 17.12 -23.21 8.91
N THR A 663 17.77 -24.37 8.83
CA THR A 663 17.95 -25.11 7.57
C THR A 663 16.79 -26.05 7.28
N LEU A 664 15.82 -26.15 8.20
CA LEU A 664 14.66 -27.03 8.09
C LEU A 664 13.54 -26.39 7.26
N GLY A 665 12.58 -27.24 6.91
CA GLY A 665 11.29 -26.88 6.35
C GLY A 665 11.28 -26.91 4.82
N HIS A 666 11.78 -27.96 4.18
CA HIS A 666 11.70 -28.09 2.73
C HIS A 666 10.26 -27.91 2.22
N ALA A 667 10.08 -26.99 1.27
CA ALA A 667 8.77 -26.65 0.74
C ALA A 667 8.27 -27.76 -0.20
N GLY A 668 7.14 -28.38 0.16
CA GLY A 668 6.51 -29.39 -0.68
C GLY A 668 5.79 -28.83 -1.91
N ASN A 669 5.08 -29.70 -2.64
CA ASN A 669 4.47 -29.33 -3.92
C ASN A 669 3.23 -28.45 -3.76
N THR A 670 2.49 -28.63 -2.67
CA THR A 670 1.26 -27.92 -2.33
C THR A 670 1.20 -27.72 -0.81
N LEU A 671 0.27 -26.92 -0.28
CA LEU A 671 0.11 -26.79 1.18
C LEU A 671 -0.34 -28.10 1.85
N ASP A 672 -1.06 -28.97 1.14
CA ASP A 672 -1.52 -30.27 1.66
C ASP A 672 -0.38 -31.31 1.67
N ASP A 673 0.49 -31.25 0.65
CA ASP A 673 1.69 -32.06 0.48
C ASP A 673 2.95 -31.26 0.87
N ASN A 674 3.09 -30.95 2.16
CA ASN A 674 4.15 -30.08 2.69
C ASN A 674 4.72 -30.59 4.03
N ILE A 675 5.10 -31.87 4.08
CA ILE A 675 5.36 -32.62 5.32
C ILE A 675 6.38 -31.92 6.24
N ALA A 676 7.51 -31.46 5.73
CA ALA A 676 8.54 -30.79 6.53
C ALA A 676 8.02 -29.52 7.22
N MET A 677 7.29 -28.66 6.48
CA MET A 677 6.70 -27.44 7.04
C MET A 677 5.46 -27.71 7.89
N GLN A 678 4.79 -28.86 7.70
CA GLN A 678 3.69 -29.30 8.54
C GLN A 678 4.18 -29.87 9.88
N CYS A 679 5.47 -30.20 10.04
CA CYS A 679 6.00 -30.67 11.31
C CYS A 679 5.79 -29.64 12.42
N THR A 680 5.13 -30.06 13.51
CA THR A 680 4.88 -29.20 14.67
C THR A 680 6.18 -28.65 15.25
N GLY A 681 7.25 -29.45 15.29
CA GLY A 681 8.56 -29.00 15.77
C GLY A 681 9.14 -27.86 14.93
N PHE A 682 9.04 -27.93 13.60
CA PHE A 682 9.42 -26.83 12.70
C PHE A 682 8.56 -25.59 12.94
N GLN A 683 7.23 -25.72 12.96
CA GLN A 683 6.35 -24.57 13.13
C GLN A 683 6.61 -23.84 14.46
N VAL A 684 6.75 -24.59 15.55
CA VAL A 684 7.02 -24.05 16.89
C VAL A 684 8.39 -23.39 16.95
N THR A 685 9.43 -24.01 16.41
CA THR A 685 10.78 -23.42 16.43
C THR A 685 10.90 -22.20 15.52
N LEU A 686 10.25 -22.19 14.35
CA LEU A 686 10.15 -21.01 13.49
C LEU A 686 9.45 -19.86 14.19
N LEU A 687 8.30 -20.12 14.82
CA LEU A 687 7.53 -19.13 15.57
C LEU A 687 8.32 -18.52 16.74
N ARG A 688 8.94 -19.36 17.56
CA ARG A 688 9.74 -18.92 18.71
C ARG A 688 11.00 -18.20 18.25
N GLY A 689 11.64 -18.68 17.17
CA GLY A 689 12.79 -18.04 16.54
C GLY A 689 12.47 -16.66 15.97
N ALA A 690 11.33 -16.53 15.29
CA ALA A 690 10.82 -15.27 14.76
C ALA A 690 10.51 -14.25 15.86
N GLU A 691 9.84 -14.67 16.93
CA GLU A 691 9.51 -13.81 18.07
C GLU A 691 10.78 -13.32 18.78
N TRP A 692 11.74 -14.23 18.98
CA TRP A 692 13.05 -13.90 19.56
C TRP A 692 13.84 -12.95 18.67
N ALA A 693 13.88 -13.19 17.35
CA ALA A 693 14.56 -12.30 16.42
C ALA A 693 13.97 -10.88 16.49
N ALA A 694 12.63 -10.77 16.52
CA ALA A 694 11.96 -9.49 16.60
C ALA A 694 12.16 -8.78 17.95
N THR A 695 11.99 -9.48 19.08
CA THR A 695 11.80 -8.85 20.40
C THR A 695 12.91 -9.14 21.42
N GLY A 696 13.73 -10.16 21.17
CA GLY A 696 14.69 -10.71 22.14
C GLY A 696 14.07 -11.67 23.16
N ASN A 697 12.75 -11.82 23.17
CA ASN A 697 12.02 -12.67 24.11
C ASN A 697 11.18 -13.71 23.37
N VAL A 698 10.74 -14.73 24.11
CA VAL A 698 9.77 -15.72 23.63
C VAL A 698 8.70 -15.89 24.69
N THR A 699 7.45 -15.59 24.32
CA THR A 699 6.29 -15.67 25.23
C THR A 699 5.40 -16.87 24.94
N GLN A 700 5.60 -17.52 23.79
CA GLN A 700 4.81 -18.65 23.35
C GLN A 700 5.01 -19.89 24.25
N PRO A 701 3.93 -20.56 24.69
CA PRO A 701 4.04 -21.79 25.44
C PRO A 701 4.56 -22.95 24.57
N VAL A 702 5.12 -23.96 25.22
CA VAL A 702 5.41 -25.24 24.57
C VAL A 702 4.09 -25.98 24.41
N PRO A 703 3.69 -26.37 23.18
CA PRO A 703 2.43 -27.06 23.00
C PRO A 703 2.56 -28.55 23.33
N ASP A 704 1.46 -29.16 23.76
CA ASP A 704 1.41 -30.58 24.18
C ASP A 704 1.70 -31.55 23.02
N ASP A 705 1.48 -31.11 21.78
CA ASP A 705 1.71 -31.89 20.56
C ASP A 705 3.11 -31.67 19.96
N PHE A 706 4.05 -31.06 20.70
CA PHE A 706 5.43 -30.95 20.25
C PHE A 706 6.05 -32.36 20.09
N PRO A 707 6.79 -32.66 19.00
CA PRO A 707 7.32 -33.99 18.74
C PRO A 707 8.24 -34.52 19.87
N THR A 708 8.26 -35.84 20.05
CA THR A 708 9.22 -36.51 20.93
C THR A 708 10.36 -37.12 20.12
N GLU A 709 11.38 -37.68 20.76
CA GLU A 709 12.47 -38.40 20.07
C GLU A 709 11.96 -39.58 19.20
N THR A 710 10.83 -40.18 19.58
CA THR A 710 10.28 -41.39 18.95
C THR A 710 9.03 -41.13 18.12
N THR A 711 8.44 -39.93 18.17
CA THR A 711 7.18 -39.64 17.47
C THR A 711 7.24 -38.29 16.76
N ILE A 712 6.70 -38.27 15.53
CA ILE A 712 6.46 -37.04 14.78
C ILE A 712 5.06 -36.50 15.08
N SER A 713 4.89 -35.19 14.92
CA SER A 713 3.60 -34.50 15.02
C SER A 713 3.47 -33.52 13.86
N LEU A 714 2.29 -33.47 13.24
CA LEU A 714 2.02 -32.67 12.04
C LEU A 714 0.78 -31.78 12.23
N ARG A 715 0.93 -30.48 11.99
CA ARG A 715 -0.13 -29.47 11.93
C ARG A 715 -0.41 -29.07 10.49
N LYS A 716 -1.26 -29.84 9.82
CA LYS A 716 -1.62 -29.64 8.40
C LYS A 716 -2.31 -28.31 8.10
N ASN A 717 -2.94 -27.71 9.10
CA ASN A 717 -3.62 -26.42 9.01
C ASN A 717 -2.73 -25.24 9.45
N TYR A 718 -1.45 -25.50 9.80
CA TYR A 718 -0.50 -24.49 10.27
C TYR A 718 -0.98 -23.70 11.50
N LYS A 719 -1.70 -24.37 12.42
CA LYS A 719 -2.25 -23.79 13.66
C LYS A 719 -1.67 -24.46 14.90
#